data_AF-A0A1G9J450-F1
#
_entry.id   AF-A0A1G9J450-F1
#
_cell.length_a   1.000
_cell.length_b   1.000
_cell.length_c   1.000
_cell.angle_alpha   90.00
_cell.angle_beta   90.00
_cell.angle_gamma   90.00
#
_symmetry.space_group_name_H-M   'P 1'
#
loop_
_entity.id
_entity.type
_entity.pdbx_description
1 polymer ?
#
loop_
_entity_poly.entity_id
_entity_poly.type
_entity_poly.pdbx_seq_one_letter_code
_entity_poly.pdbx_strand_id
1 'polypeptide(L)'
;MTLMDELIFVYLNHSSEHSYVLDLEAMEIRMDGSEFETGEPEIDWEDEQSEERYIYIPTSDSDTAYQVMQNFAYQTKSDREGMLVNALNGHKPFRSFKDVLYELDLWDEWKCIYKSRLNRSERYMNLADLSRCISSVIMKRGEDYLLSGHVESVHELKPGLYRARVAGTELYEVLVQLGEQDRVLSSSCSCPYDVDAICKHQAAVLMYLRDHLQDDAGPPGFESAPAASLQQMLEMKDKSELVSLLLSLALASEQTEQRIRIYLSDAQNSDGIEDYRDLIRSYIDLYADRHGFVGWGKVDKALQGAELVAAKAVQVFEENNPLQAVRINLCILEEMLELLQASDDSNGTVGGMIEDSLDRIFEVAELGEQLPPETAETLFHLVLDMTQHPEIDGWPDWQLDLLRCANELAVSEELQALWDEQAKLLGQSSDSGSRSSQYFASGVAEIRLEQLKKQDSGEELQDYLYNNLQYSSFREQAIRLALDAARYDEAIRLAEEGEAQDSADRLPGLVSKWRQLRYEAYKLSGDTLAQRDLGMELLCDGDLSYYPAVKSAYPAAEWPPIYNAILDRLEQHWSWNNVYTKLLIQEKEFDRLLKYVQKYPREIEEYYPHLLAGHLQEVVAIFQSYIKQSAAGSSTRNHYRQVCGTIRKLRKAAGSATAEQAAHSLLAAYPNRPAFRDELTKLLESF
;
A
#
# COMPACT_ATOMS: atom_id res chain seq x y z
N MET A 1 -1.81 5.94 26.32
CA MET A 1 -0.60 5.93 25.45
C MET A 1 -0.16 7.37 25.27
N THR A 2 1.06 7.68 24.82
CA THR A 2 1.29 9.05 24.32
C THR A 2 0.60 9.20 22.95
N LEU A 3 0.13 10.39 22.57
CA LEU A 3 -0.43 10.65 21.22
C LEU A 3 0.48 10.11 20.11
N MET A 4 1.80 10.23 20.32
CA MET A 4 2.81 9.65 19.44
C MET A 4 2.75 8.12 19.35
N ASP A 5 2.42 7.41 20.42
CA ASP A 5 2.26 5.95 20.39
C ASP A 5 0.97 5.53 19.67
N GLU A 6 -0.07 6.35 19.71
CA GLU A 6 -1.31 6.16 18.95
C GLU A 6 -1.08 6.40 17.45
N LEU A 7 -0.30 7.43 17.09
CA LEU A 7 0.04 7.76 15.69
C LEU A 7 0.80 6.62 15.03
N ILE A 8 1.74 6.05 15.77
CA ILE A 8 2.52 4.89 15.33
C ILE A 8 1.65 3.65 15.21
N PHE A 9 0.72 3.44 16.16
CA PHE A 9 -0.16 2.28 16.13
C PHE A 9 -1.08 2.31 14.91
N VAL A 10 -1.64 3.48 14.59
CA VAL A 10 -2.52 3.70 13.45
C VAL A 10 -1.78 3.51 12.13
N TYR A 11 -0.62 4.17 11.96
CA TYR A 11 0.20 4.02 10.75
C TYR A 11 0.64 2.55 10.54
N LEU A 12 1.02 1.84 11.60
CA LEU A 12 1.55 0.46 11.52
C LEU A 12 0.50 -0.64 11.30
N ASN A 13 -0.77 -0.37 11.59
CA ASN A 13 -1.84 -1.38 11.53
C ASN A 13 -2.87 -1.08 10.44
N HIS A 14 -2.55 -0.18 9.52
CA HIS A 14 -3.42 0.21 8.43
C HIS A 14 -3.74 -0.98 7.49
N SER A 15 -5.04 -1.18 7.22
CA SER A 15 -5.58 -1.86 6.03
C SER A 15 -6.10 -0.76 5.08
N SER A 16 -6.14 -1.00 3.77
CA SER A 16 -6.67 -0.07 2.75
C SER A 16 -8.16 0.32 2.93
N GLU A 17 -8.75 0.03 4.09
CA GLU A 17 -10.19 0.11 4.36
C GLU A 17 -10.56 1.29 5.30
N HIS A 18 -9.61 1.93 6.01
CA HIS A 18 -9.89 3.05 6.93
C HIS A 18 -8.81 4.14 6.90
N SER A 19 -9.15 5.41 6.67
CA SER A 19 -8.26 6.57 6.85
C SER A 19 -8.26 7.06 8.31
N TYR A 20 -7.22 7.79 8.71
CA TYR A 20 -7.12 8.33 10.07
C TYR A 20 -6.59 9.75 10.03
N VAL A 21 -7.02 10.58 10.97
CA VAL A 21 -6.66 12.00 11.09
C VAL A 21 -6.23 12.35 12.51
N LEU A 22 -5.45 13.42 12.64
CA LEU A 22 -5.10 14.04 13.91
C LEU A 22 -5.95 15.30 14.14
N ASP A 23 -6.77 15.32 15.18
CA ASP A 23 -7.48 16.53 15.64
C ASP A 23 -6.49 17.42 16.42
N LEU A 24 -6.13 18.57 15.85
CA LEU A 24 -5.16 19.52 16.40
C LEU A 24 -5.67 20.26 17.64
N GLU A 25 -6.99 20.38 17.83
CA GLU A 25 -7.58 21.01 19.02
C GLU A 25 -7.67 20.01 20.17
N ALA A 26 -8.16 18.80 19.90
CA ALA A 26 -8.31 17.76 20.91
C ALA A 26 -6.98 17.04 21.22
N MET A 27 -6.01 17.12 20.31
CA MET A 27 -4.75 16.37 20.35
C MET A 27 -4.99 14.86 20.46
N GLU A 28 -5.94 14.34 19.68
CA GLU A 28 -6.37 12.94 19.64
C GLU A 28 -6.46 12.45 18.18
N ILE A 29 -6.26 11.15 17.97
CA ILE A 29 -6.41 10.54 16.64
C ILE A 29 -7.84 10.09 16.45
N ARG A 30 -8.42 10.46 15.33
CA ARG A 30 -9.72 9.96 14.90
C ARG A 30 -9.54 9.09 13.67
N MET A 31 -10.36 8.05 13.59
CA MET A 31 -10.54 7.34 12.33
C MET A 31 -11.41 8.25 11.47
N ASP A 32 -10.98 8.51 10.25
CA ASP A 32 -11.82 9.11 9.24
C ASP A 32 -12.44 7.92 8.51
N GLY A 33 -13.68 7.58 8.85
CA GLY A 33 -14.36 6.44 8.24
C GLY A 33 -14.34 6.59 6.72
N SER A 34 -14.03 5.53 5.97
CA SER A 34 -14.07 5.63 4.51
C SER A 34 -15.48 6.01 4.07
N GLU A 35 -15.61 6.82 3.01
CA GLU A 35 -16.91 7.08 2.35
C GLU A 35 -17.65 5.78 2.02
N PHE A 36 -16.90 4.71 1.76
CA PHE A 36 -17.38 3.35 1.59
C PHE A 36 -18.06 2.73 2.82
N GLU A 37 -17.77 3.20 4.03
CA GLU A 37 -18.34 2.69 5.28
C GLU A 37 -19.40 3.61 5.89
N THR A 38 -19.40 4.92 5.60
CA THR A 38 -20.28 5.91 6.25
C THR A 38 -21.14 6.75 5.30
N GLY A 39 -20.74 6.97 4.04
CA GLY A 39 -21.53 7.72 3.05
C GLY A 39 -21.27 9.23 2.98
N GLU A 40 -20.72 9.81 4.04
CA GLU A 40 -20.06 11.12 4.08
C GLU A 40 -18.78 10.93 4.88
N PRO A 41 -17.65 11.56 4.53
CA PRO A 41 -16.48 11.53 5.40
C PRO A 41 -16.89 12.04 6.79
N GLU A 42 -16.42 11.38 7.85
CA GLU A 42 -16.77 11.76 9.25
C GLU A 42 -16.27 13.18 9.58
N ILE A 43 -15.41 13.72 8.71
CA ILE A 43 -14.92 15.09 8.66
C ILE A 43 -15.31 15.71 7.32
N ASP A 44 -16.07 16.80 7.38
CA ASP A 44 -16.36 17.64 6.21
C ASP A 44 -15.12 18.44 5.83
N TRP A 45 -14.36 17.94 4.85
CA TRP A 45 -13.14 18.57 4.35
C TRP A 45 -13.40 19.80 3.47
N GLU A 46 -14.65 20.08 3.10
CA GLU A 46 -15.01 21.29 2.34
C GLU A 46 -15.20 22.53 3.24
N ASP A 47 -15.23 22.34 4.58
CA ASP A 47 -15.22 23.43 5.57
C ASP A 47 -13.78 23.91 5.87
N GLU A 48 -13.50 25.21 5.63
CA GLU A 48 -12.21 25.85 5.98
C GLU A 48 -11.81 25.63 7.46
N GLN A 49 -12.79 25.46 8.37
CA GLN A 49 -12.49 25.17 9.79
C GLN A 49 -12.00 23.74 10.02
N SER A 50 -12.35 22.80 9.14
CA SER A 50 -11.88 21.40 9.20
C SER A 50 -10.45 21.26 8.68
N GLU A 51 -10.09 21.96 7.60
CA GLU A 51 -8.71 21.98 7.06
C GLU A 51 -7.69 22.52 8.07
N GLU A 52 -8.08 23.52 8.89
CA GLU A 52 -7.21 24.07 9.94
C GLU A 52 -7.16 23.19 11.21
N ARG A 53 -8.15 22.30 11.40
CA ARG A 53 -8.31 21.50 12.63
C ARG A 53 -7.81 20.06 12.50
N TYR A 54 -7.92 19.43 11.33
CA TYR A 54 -7.60 18.02 11.15
C TYR A 54 -6.47 17.82 10.15
N ILE A 55 -5.51 16.95 10.47
CA ILE A 55 -4.42 16.56 9.56
C ILE A 55 -4.53 15.08 9.24
N TYR A 56 -4.57 14.72 7.96
CA TYR A 56 -4.48 13.31 7.54
C TYR A 56 -3.19 12.65 8.04
N ILE A 57 -3.34 11.48 8.66
CA ILE A 57 -2.20 10.64 9.03
C ILE A 57 -1.82 9.84 7.79
N PRO A 58 -0.61 10.01 7.23
CA PRO A 58 -0.21 9.37 5.98
C PRO A 58 -0.31 7.84 6.08
N THR A 59 -0.74 7.21 4.99
CA THR A 59 -0.74 5.76 4.84
C THR A 59 0.61 5.32 4.28
N SER A 60 1.11 4.15 4.70
CA SER A 60 2.19 3.47 3.97
C SER A 60 1.60 2.33 3.18
N ASP A 61 1.87 2.30 1.87
CA ASP A 61 1.60 1.13 1.04
C ASP A 61 2.34 -0.11 1.59
N SER A 62 1.89 -1.30 1.18
CA SER A 62 2.43 -2.56 1.68
C SER A 62 3.93 -2.71 1.41
N ASP A 63 4.45 -2.16 0.31
CA ASP A 63 5.85 -2.29 -0.07
C ASP A 63 6.75 -1.39 0.78
N THR A 64 6.34 -0.14 1.00
CA THR A 64 6.97 0.79 1.93
C THR A 64 6.96 0.19 3.34
N ALA A 65 5.82 -0.34 3.79
CA ALA A 65 5.69 -1.00 5.09
C ALA A 65 6.62 -2.21 5.21
N TYR A 66 6.68 -3.06 4.17
CA TYR A 66 7.53 -4.24 4.12
C TYR A 66 9.02 -3.86 4.12
N GLN A 67 9.41 -2.85 3.36
CA GLN A 67 10.76 -2.30 3.35
C GLN A 67 11.14 -1.71 4.72
N VAL A 68 10.22 -1.07 5.46
CA VAL A 68 10.48 -0.60 6.84
C VAL A 68 10.81 -1.79 7.74
N MET A 69 9.98 -2.83 7.67
CA MET A 69 10.13 -4.03 8.49
C MET A 69 11.42 -4.75 8.15
N GLN A 70 11.73 -4.90 6.86
CA GLN A 70 12.95 -5.51 6.36
C GLN A 70 14.18 -4.73 6.80
N ASN A 71 14.15 -3.40 6.68
CA ASN A 71 15.24 -2.54 7.14
C ASN A 71 15.49 -2.68 8.64
N PHE A 72 14.44 -2.73 9.47
CA PHE A 72 14.62 -2.99 10.90
C PHE A 72 15.16 -4.39 11.18
N ALA A 73 14.62 -5.41 10.51
CA ALA A 73 15.07 -6.79 10.64
C ALA A 73 16.58 -6.93 10.38
N TYR A 74 17.11 -6.20 9.38
CA TYR A 74 18.53 -6.23 9.03
C TYR A 74 19.41 -5.28 9.86
N GLN A 75 18.85 -4.24 10.47
CA GLN A 75 19.61 -3.21 11.20
C GLN A 75 19.62 -3.41 12.72
N THR A 76 18.59 -4.05 13.30
CA THR A 76 18.54 -4.27 14.74
C THR A 76 19.62 -5.27 15.16
N LYS A 77 20.53 -4.82 16.05
CA LYS A 77 21.57 -5.68 16.63
C LYS A 77 21.03 -6.59 17.74
N SER A 78 19.78 -6.39 18.09
CA SER A 78 19.06 -7.05 19.15
C SER A 78 18.43 -8.38 18.67
N ASP A 79 18.27 -8.58 17.35
CA ASP A 79 17.92 -9.86 16.70
C ASP A 79 19.16 -10.61 16.18
N ARG A 80 19.91 -11.25 17.09
CA ARG A 80 21.19 -11.91 16.73
C ARG A 80 21.03 -13.19 15.90
N GLU A 81 19.85 -13.78 15.88
CA GLU A 81 19.55 -15.03 15.15
C GLU A 81 18.89 -14.77 13.79
N GLY A 82 18.59 -13.50 13.44
CA GLY A 82 17.93 -13.11 12.19
C GLY A 82 16.47 -13.60 12.10
N MET A 83 15.79 -13.70 13.25
CA MET A 83 14.42 -14.20 13.34
C MET A 83 13.42 -13.28 12.65
N LEU A 84 13.63 -11.96 12.69
CA LEU A 84 12.78 -10.97 12.03
C LEU A 84 12.87 -11.10 10.50
N VAL A 85 14.07 -11.33 9.97
CA VAL A 85 14.30 -11.55 8.53
C VAL A 85 13.64 -12.85 8.08
N ASN A 86 13.72 -13.90 8.88
CA ASN A 86 13.06 -15.18 8.60
C ASN A 86 11.53 -15.06 8.66
N ALA A 87 11.00 -14.21 9.55
CA ALA A 87 9.58 -13.94 9.66
C ALA A 87 9.02 -13.21 8.44
N LEU A 88 9.80 -12.29 7.87
CA LEU A 88 9.45 -11.58 6.63
C LEU A 88 9.52 -12.46 5.38
N ASN A 89 10.42 -13.44 5.34
CA ASN A 89 10.50 -14.39 4.22
C ASN A 89 9.47 -15.55 4.32
N GLY A 90 8.54 -15.47 5.27
CA GLY A 90 7.54 -16.51 5.57
C GLY A 90 6.11 -16.14 5.15
N HIS A 91 5.16 -17.04 5.41
CA HIS A 91 3.74 -16.79 5.14
C HIS A 91 3.18 -15.74 6.11
N LYS A 92 2.39 -14.77 5.61
CA LYS A 92 1.87 -13.60 6.38
C LYS A 92 3.00 -12.78 7.02
N PRO A 93 3.89 -12.18 6.22
CA PRO A 93 5.16 -11.63 6.68
C PRO A 93 5.02 -10.49 7.70
N PHE A 94 4.05 -9.59 7.51
CA PHE A 94 3.79 -8.48 8.44
C PHE A 94 3.36 -8.95 9.83
N ARG A 95 2.49 -9.97 9.89
CA ARG A 95 2.01 -10.55 11.15
C ARG A 95 3.13 -11.33 11.83
N SER A 96 3.81 -12.20 11.08
CA SER A 96 4.94 -12.99 11.58
C SER A 96 6.08 -12.11 12.10
N PHE A 97 6.36 -10.99 11.43
CA PHE A 97 7.36 -10.01 11.87
C PHE A 97 6.96 -9.32 13.18
N LYS A 98 5.69 -8.90 13.32
CA LYS A 98 5.16 -8.34 14.58
C LYS A 98 5.22 -9.36 15.72
N ASP A 99 4.88 -10.61 15.46
CA ASP A 99 4.94 -11.69 16.46
C ASP A 99 6.38 -11.89 16.96
N VAL A 100 7.37 -11.86 16.04
CA VAL A 100 8.80 -11.95 16.40
C VAL A 100 9.30 -10.67 17.09
N LEU A 101 8.82 -9.48 16.73
CA LEU A 101 9.12 -8.23 17.43
C LEU A 101 8.74 -8.29 18.92
N TYR A 102 7.53 -8.76 19.20
CA TYR A 102 7.06 -8.98 20.57
C TYR A 102 7.81 -10.13 21.26
N GLU A 103 8.19 -11.18 20.52
CA GLU A 103 9.00 -12.28 21.04
C GLU A 103 10.40 -11.82 21.47
N LEU A 104 11.00 -10.88 20.75
CA LEU A 104 12.34 -10.36 21.03
C LEU A 104 12.36 -9.13 21.96
N ASP A 105 11.19 -8.67 22.43
CA ASP A 105 11.04 -7.43 23.23
C ASP A 105 11.59 -6.18 22.53
N LEU A 106 11.49 -6.17 21.19
CA LEU A 106 12.01 -5.10 20.34
C LEU A 106 10.94 -4.09 19.95
N TRP A 107 9.76 -4.19 20.55
CA TRP A 107 8.62 -3.34 20.22
C TRP A 107 8.91 -1.85 20.43
N ASP A 108 9.60 -1.50 21.52
CA ASP A 108 9.98 -0.10 21.78
C ASP A 108 11.14 0.37 20.88
N GLU A 109 12.05 -0.51 20.48
CA GLU A 109 13.12 -0.22 19.51
C GLU A 109 12.53 0.02 18.10
N TRP A 110 11.55 -0.81 17.71
CA TRP A 110 10.76 -0.69 16.49
C TRP A 110 9.91 0.59 16.48
N LYS A 111 9.24 0.92 17.58
CA LYS A 111 8.52 2.20 17.75
C LYS A 111 9.44 3.41 17.60
N CYS A 112 10.69 3.34 18.04
CA CYS A 112 11.62 4.47 17.90
C CYS A 112 11.93 4.81 16.44
N ILE A 113 12.03 3.81 15.57
CA ILE A 113 12.19 4.01 14.12
C ILE A 113 10.96 4.71 13.56
N TYR A 114 9.79 4.28 13.99
CA TYR A 114 8.53 4.87 13.59
C TYR A 114 8.32 6.30 14.10
N LYS A 115 8.66 6.59 15.37
CA LYS A 115 8.73 7.96 15.92
C LYS A 115 9.68 8.83 15.10
N SER A 116 10.81 8.29 14.67
CA SER A 116 11.75 9.03 13.83
C SER A 116 11.25 9.29 12.41
N ARG A 117 10.30 8.48 11.91
CA ARG A 117 9.71 8.58 10.55
C ARG A 117 8.48 9.48 10.50
N LEU A 118 7.58 9.41 11.48
CA LEU A 118 6.45 10.34 11.59
C LEU A 118 6.92 11.78 11.85
N ASN A 119 8.05 11.95 12.55
CA ASN A 119 8.73 13.25 12.63
C ASN A 119 9.41 13.68 11.30
N ARG A 120 9.40 12.84 10.24
CA ARG A 120 9.89 13.17 8.88
C ARG A 120 8.77 13.45 7.87
N SER A 121 7.53 13.00 8.08
CA SER A 121 6.48 13.07 7.03
C SER A 121 5.94 14.49 6.75
N GLU A 122 6.32 15.49 7.55
CA GLU A 122 6.16 16.92 7.20
C GLU A 122 7.49 17.69 7.21
N ARG A 123 8.62 17.00 6.97
CA ARG A 123 9.91 17.69 6.80
C ARG A 123 10.60 17.24 5.54
N TYR A 124 10.52 18.11 4.55
CA TYR A 124 11.45 18.16 3.44
C TYR A 124 12.88 17.93 3.92
N MET A 125 13.56 16.97 3.30
CA MET A 125 14.94 16.64 3.64
C MET A 125 15.81 17.87 3.46
N ASN A 126 16.48 18.32 4.51
CA ASN A 126 17.37 19.48 4.49
C ASN A 126 18.79 19.03 4.84
N LEU A 127 19.80 19.64 4.22
CA LEU A 127 21.20 19.33 4.53
C LEU A 127 21.55 19.50 6.02
N ALA A 128 20.91 20.43 6.74
CA ALA A 128 21.10 20.60 8.18
C ALA A 128 20.59 19.42 9.03
N ASP A 129 19.59 18.69 8.53
CA ASP A 129 18.82 17.67 9.26
C ASP A 129 19.04 16.24 8.71
N LEU A 130 20.13 15.99 7.99
CA LEU A 130 20.42 14.67 7.37
C LEU A 130 20.37 13.50 8.37
N SER A 131 20.82 13.70 9.61
CA SER A 131 20.77 12.68 10.68
C SER A 131 19.35 12.31 11.11
N ARG A 132 18.38 13.21 10.85
CA ARG A 132 16.97 12.97 11.07
C ARG A 132 16.34 12.23 9.92
N CYS A 133 16.85 12.34 8.68
CA CYS A 133 16.26 11.82 7.44
C CYS A 133 16.98 10.59 6.82
N ILE A 134 18.19 10.27 7.26
CA ILE A 134 18.98 9.11 6.80
C ILE A 134 19.27 8.19 8.00
N SER A 135 19.24 6.86 7.81
CA SER A 135 19.48 5.94 8.93
C SER A 135 20.87 6.12 9.53
N SER A 136 21.02 5.96 10.85
CA SER A 136 22.30 6.16 11.54
C SER A 136 23.41 5.22 11.04
N VAL A 137 23.04 4.03 10.53
CA VAL A 137 23.96 3.07 9.91
C VAL A 137 24.48 3.60 8.56
N ILE A 138 23.61 4.14 7.72
CA ILE A 138 24.00 4.73 6.43
C ILE A 138 24.73 6.04 6.64
N MET A 139 24.31 6.87 7.60
CA MET A 139 25.04 8.08 8.01
C MET A 139 26.46 7.73 8.42
N LYS A 140 26.64 6.73 9.30
CA LYS A 140 27.98 6.31 9.72
C LYS A 140 28.82 5.78 8.57
N ARG A 141 28.24 4.99 7.67
CA ARG A 141 28.95 4.50 6.47
C ARG A 141 29.30 5.64 5.50
N GLY A 142 28.42 6.61 5.32
CA GLY A 142 28.66 7.80 4.51
C GLY A 142 29.75 8.70 5.13
N GLU A 143 29.72 8.87 6.45
CA GLU A 143 30.75 9.56 7.24
C GLU A 143 32.10 8.85 7.12
N ASP A 144 32.13 7.51 7.22
CA ASP A 144 33.34 6.72 7.02
C ASP A 144 33.92 6.94 5.60
N TYR A 145 33.06 7.00 4.58
CA TYR A 145 33.46 7.28 3.19
C TYR A 145 34.00 8.70 3.02
N LEU A 146 33.32 9.69 3.59
CA LEU A 146 33.72 11.09 3.58
C LEU A 146 35.08 11.29 4.29
N LEU A 147 35.23 10.80 5.52
CA LEU A 147 36.45 10.88 6.31
C LEU A 147 37.63 10.12 5.70
N SER A 148 37.34 9.04 4.98
CA SER A 148 38.36 8.26 4.28
C SER A 148 38.72 8.81 2.89
N GLY A 149 38.14 9.95 2.49
CA GLY A 149 38.45 10.62 1.22
C GLY A 149 37.91 9.91 -0.02
N HIS A 150 36.83 9.12 0.10
CA HIS A 150 36.23 8.42 -1.03
C HIS A 150 35.38 9.34 -1.91
N VAL A 151 34.94 10.50 -1.42
CA VAL A 151 34.34 11.53 -2.26
C VAL A 151 35.48 12.22 -3.02
N GLU A 152 35.75 11.76 -4.24
CA GLU A 152 36.92 12.17 -5.02
C GLU A 152 36.79 13.57 -5.60
N SER A 153 35.57 13.94 -6.02
CA SER A 153 35.28 15.26 -6.58
C SER A 153 33.81 15.60 -6.46
N VAL A 154 33.50 16.88 -6.28
CA VAL A 154 32.15 17.43 -6.31
C VAL A 154 32.15 18.67 -7.20
N HIS A 155 31.26 18.69 -8.18
CA HIS A 155 31.12 19.77 -9.16
C HIS A 155 29.69 20.32 -9.10
N GLU A 156 29.56 21.64 -8.99
CA GLU A 156 28.29 22.31 -9.23
C GLU A 156 28.09 22.46 -10.75
N LEU A 157 27.05 21.83 -11.29
CA LEU A 157 26.73 21.87 -12.72
C LEU A 157 25.94 23.14 -13.10
N LYS A 158 25.03 23.55 -12.22
CA LYS A 158 24.23 24.79 -12.25
C LYS A 158 23.84 25.11 -10.80
N PRO A 159 23.39 26.34 -10.48
CA PRO A 159 23.02 26.71 -9.11
C PRO A 159 22.12 25.66 -8.46
N GLY A 160 22.59 25.04 -7.37
CA GLY A 160 21.87 24.01 -6.62
C GLY A 160 21.91 22.59 -7.20
N LEU A 161 22.54 22.32 -8.34
CA LEU A 161 22.70 20.96 -8.89
C LEU A 161 24.17 20.52 -8.82
N TYR A 162 24.43 19.46 -8.05
CA TYR A 162 25.76 18.93 -7.81
C TYR A 162 25.93 17.54 -8.40
N ARG A 163 27.08 17.29 -9.02
CA ARG A 163 27.55 15.96 -9.42
C ARG A 163 28.80 15.61 -8.63
N ALA A 164 28.79 14.45 -8.00
CA ALA A 164 29.93 13.94 -7.26
C ALA A 164 30.40 12.58 -7.78
N ARG A 165 31.71 12.33 -7.69
CA ARG A 165 32.31 11.01 -7.93
C ARG A 165 32.74 10.40 -6.61
N VAL A 166 32.27 9.20 -6.33
CA VAL A 166 32.52 8.48 -5.07
C VAL A 166 33.18 7.15 -5.35
N ALA A 167 34.40 6.96 -4.83
CA ALA A 167 35.15 5.72 -4.92
C ALA A 167 34.51 4.62 -4.04
N GLY A 168 34.34 3.43 -4.62
CA GLY A 168 33.86 2.23 -3.92
C GLY A 168 34.48 0.97 -4.51
N THR A 169 33.69 -0.10 -4.71
CA THR A 169 34.11 -1.25 -5.52
C THR A 169 34.36 -0.88 -6.97
N GLU A 170 33.65 0.14 -7.45
CA GLU A 170 33.84 0.84 -8.71
C GLU A 170 33.68 2.35 -8.44
N LEU A 171 33.83 3.19 -9.47
CA LEU A 171 33.59 4.63 -9.36
C LEU A 171 32.09 4.90 -9.58
N TYR A 172 31.42 5.47 -8.56
CA TYR A 172 30.00 5.78 -8.62
C TYR A 172 29.76 7.27 -8.83
N GLU A 173 28.76 7.61 -9.64
CA GLU A 173 28.28 8.98 -9.83
C GLU A 173 27.07 9.23 -8.95
N VAL A 174 27.08 10.35 -8.24
CA VAL A 174 25.97 10.81 -7.39
C VAL A 174 25.50 12.18 -7.90
N LEU A 175 24.20 12.31 -8.13
CA LEU A 175 23.56 13.59 -8.46
C LEU A 175 22.73 14.06 -7.27
N VAL A 176 22.85 15.33 -6.90
CA VAL A 176 22.08 15.96 -5.83
C VAL A 176 21.52 17.29 -6.33
N GLN A 177 20.20 17.46 -6.23
CA GLN A 177 19.54 18.73 -6.49
C GLN A 177 19.06 19.34 -5.18
N LEU A 178 19.50 20.58 -4.92
CA LEU A 178 19.09 21.42 -3.81
C LEU A 178 18.13 22.51 -4.31
N GLY A 179 17.11 22.78 -3.52
CA GLY A 179 16.20 23.92 -3.66
C GLY A 179 16.57 25.05 -2.71
N GLU A 180 15.62 25.94 -2.45
CA GLU A 180 15.82 27.03 -1.49
C GLU A 180 16.11 26.48 -0.07
N GLN A 181 16.91 27.22 0.69
CA GLN A 181 17.29 26.91 2.08
C GLN A 181 17.96 25.53 2.25
N ASP A 182 18.77 25.08 1.29
CA ASP A 182 19.50 23.78 1.34
C ASP A 182 18.57 22.55 1.46
N ARG A 183 17.34 22.68 0.96
CA ARG A 183 16.38 21.57 0.84
C ARG A 183 16.84 20.62 -0.26
N VAL A 184 17.00 19.34 0.05
CA VAL A 184 17.27 18.28 -0.93
C VAL A 184 15.99 17.97 -1.69
N LEU A 185 15.94 18.34 -2.98
CA LEU A 185 14.83 18.05 -3.88
C LEU A 185 14.94 16.65 -4.47
N SER A 186 16.16 16.22 -4.82
CA SER A 186 16.43 14.87 -5.29
C SER A 186 17.88 14.46 -5.00
N SER A 187 18.10 13.15 -4.85
CA SER A 187 19.43 12.56 -4.74
C SER A 187 19.42 11.18 -5.38
N SER A 188 20.32 10.90 -6.31
CA SER A 188 20.45 9.61 -6.98
C SER A 188 21.91 9.14 -7.06
N CYS A 189 22.12 7.83 -7.18
CA CYS A 189 23.45 7.23 -7.31
C CYS A 189 23.46 6.14 -8.39
N SER A 190 24.55 6.05 -9.14
CA SER A 190 24.75 4.98 -10.12
C SER A 190 25.11 3.60 -9.51
N CYS A 191 24.98 3.42 -8.19
CA CYS A 191 25.39 2.18 -7.55
C CYS A 191 24.30 1.10 -7.64
N PRO A 192 24.65 -0.18 -7.83
CA PRO A 192 23.70 -1.27 -8.01
C PRO A 192 23.00 -1.72 -6.71
N TYR A 193 23.21 -1.00 -5.60
CA TYR A 193 22.62 -1.30 -4.29
C TYR A 193 21.62 -0.21 -3.92
N ASP A 194 20.38 -0.63 -3.64
CA ASP A 194 19.23 0.18 -3.20
C ASP A 194 18.86 1.33 -4.16
N VAL A 195 18.05 1.01 -5.19
CA VAL A 195 17.56 1.97 -6.19
C VAL A 195 16.57 2.98 -5.58
N ASP A 196 15.89 2.61 -4.49
CA ASP A 196 14.81 3.40 -3.87
C ASP A 196 15.14 3.96 -2.47
N ALA A 197 16.40 3.83 -2.01
CA ALA A 197 16.84 4.38 -0.73
C ALA A 197 18.19 5.10 -0.82
N ILE A 198 18.38 6.13 0.01
CA ILE A 198 19.66 6.86 0.09
C ILE A 198 20.77 5.88 0.46
N CYS A 199 21.66 5.62 -0.49
CA CYS A 199 22.81 4.76 -0.27
C CYS A 199 23.92 5.50 0.50
N LYS A 200 24.95 4.75 0.93
CA LYS A 200 26.12 5.32 1.62
C LYS A 200 26.88 6.37 0.79
N HIS A 201 26.87 6.25 -0.55
CA HIS A 201 27.53 7.23 -1.42
C HIS A 201 26.75 8.55 -1.45
N GLN A 202 25.42 8.49 -1.55
CA GLN A 202 24.56 9.67 -1.45
C GLN A 202 24.70 10.34 -0.10
N ALA A 203 24.69 9.56 0.99
CA ALA A 203 24.90 10.10 2.33
C ALA A 203 26.26 10.81 2.48
N ALA A 204 27.33 10.23 1.94
CA ALA A 204 28.66 10.86 1.94
C ALA A 204 28.66 12.21 1.20
N VAL A 205 28.00 12.28 0.04
CA VAL A 205 27.92 13.51 -0.78
C VAL A 205 27.02 14.55 -0.13
N LEU A 206 25.88 14.17 0.45
CA LEU A 206 25.01 15.09 1.18
C LEU A 206 25.71 15.68 2.41
N MET A 207 26.49 14.89 3.16
CA MET A 207 27.32 15.41 4.25
C MET A 207 28.42 16.33 3.72
N TYR A 208 29.07 15.95 2.62
CA TYR A 208 30.07 16.80 1.97
C TYR A 208 29.48 18.16 1.61
N LEU A 209 28.29 18.21 1.02
CA LEU A 209 27.62 19.46 0.68
C LEU A 209 27.24 20.25 1.94
N ARG A 210 26.65 19.60 2.95
CA ARG A 210 26.31 20.25 4.23
C ARG A 210 27.52 20.94 4.88
N ASP A 211 28.66 20.26 4.89
CA ASP A 211 29.84 20.71 5.62
C ASP A 211 30.60 21.83 4.88
N HIS A 212 30.39 21.99 3.56
CA HIS A 212 31.24 22.84 2.73
C HIS A 212 30.53 23.89 1.88
N LEU A 213 29.19 23.93 1.83
CA LEU A 213 28.45 24.96 1.11
C LEU A 213 28.60 26.37 1.74
N GLN A 214 29.01 26.47 3.01
CA GLN A 214 29.20 27.74 3.72
C GLN A 214 30.67 28.22 3.78
N ASP A 215 31.61 27.46 3.21
CA ASP A 215 33.03 27.82 3.21
C ASP A 215 33.37 28.71 2.00
N ASP A 216 33.62 30.00 2.23
CA ASP A 216 34.09 30.98 1.22
C ASP A 216 35.42 30.57 0.53
N ALA A 217 36.13 29.59 1.07
CA ALA A 217 37.41 29.10 0.55
C ALA A 217 37.31 27.87 -0.37
N GLY A 218 36.14 27.20 -0.40
CA GLY A 218 35.95 25.92 -1.09
C GLY A 218 36.77 24.76 -0.47
N PRO A 219 36.21 23.55 -0.33
CA PRO A 219 36.93 22.43 0.28
C PRO A 219 37.90 21.70 -0.68
N PRO A 220 38.76 20.81 -0.15
CA PRO A 220 39.62 19.98 -0.99
C PRO A 220 38.79 19.10 -1.94
N GLY A 221 39.00 19.25 -3.25
CA GLY A 221 38.27 18.48 -4.28
C GLY A 221 36.98 19.13 -4.79
N PHE A 222 36.63 20.32 -4.28
CA PHE A 222 35.56 21.14 -4.85
C PHE A 222 36.13 21.97 -6.00
N GLU A 223 35.68 21.65 -7.20
CA GLU A 223 35.92 22.50 -8.35
C GLU A 223 34.64 23.30 -8.57
N SER A 224 34.73 24.62 -8.36
CA SER A 224 33.74 25.54 -8.91
C SER A 224 33.53 25.20 -10.38
N ALA A 225 32.29 25.25 -10.86
CA ALA A 225 31.94 24.98 -12.27
C ALA A 225 33.07 25.49 -13.18
N PRO A 226 33.62 24.65 -14.10
CA PRO A 226 34.70 25.09 -14.97
C PRO A 226 34.36 26.46 -15.58
N ALA A 227 35.38 27.32 -15.73
CA ALA A 227 35.21 28.72 -16.15
C ALA A 227 34.43 28.90 -17.47
N ALA A 228 34.20 27.82 -18.21
CA ALA A 228 33.06 27.69 -19.11
C ALA A 228 32.18 26.51 -18.62
N SER A 229 30.95 26.81 -18.19
CA SER A 229 29.93 25.78 -18.00
C SER A 229 29.75 24.99 -19.31
N LEU A 230 29.33 23.73 -19.24
CA LEU A 230 29.04 22.94 -20.46
C LEU A 230 28.13 23.73 -21.41
N GLN A 231 27.16 24.46 -20.86
CA GLN A 231 26.32 25.39 -21.60
C GLN A 231 27.14 26.44 -22.36
N GLN A 232 28.05 27.16 -21.71
CA GLN A 232 28.92 28.14 -22.37
C GLN A 232 29.82 27.49 -23.43
N MET A 233 30.31 26.27 -23.19
CA MET A 233 31.09 25.53 -24.19
C MET A 233 30.26 25.18 -25.42
N LEU A 234 28.99 24.80 -25.23
CA LEU A 234 28.05 24.52 -26.31
C LEU A 234 27.65 25.80 -27.05
N GLU A 235 27.41 26.91 -26.34
CA GLU A 235 27.06 28.22 -26.92
C GLU A 235 28.21 28.85 -27.73
N MET A 236 29.46 28.56 -27.38
CA MET A 236 30.63 29.00 -28.14
C MET A 236 30.88 28.19 -29.42
N LYS A 237 30.20 27.05 -29.59
CA LYS A 237 30.33 26.20 -30.78
C LYS A 237 29.40 26.66 -31.89
N ASP A 238 29.82 26.48 -33.13
CA ASP A 238 28.95 26.75 -34.25
C ASP A 238 27.87 25.66 -34.40
N LYS A 239 26.78 25.99 -35.11
CA LYS A 239 25.66 25.06 -35.31
C LYS A 239 26.10 23.74 -35.95
N SER A 240 27.07 23.75 -36.85
CA SER A 240 27.57 22.53 -37.52
C SER A 240 28.35 21.61 -36.60
N GLU A 241 29.14 22.17 -35.68
CA GLU A 241 29.88 21.43 -34.66
C GLU A 241 28.91 20.81 -33.64
N LEU A 242 27.88 21.56 -33.22
CA LEU A 242 26.83 21.04 -32.33
C LEU A 242 26.03 19.90 -32.96
N VAL A 243 25.63 20.05 -34.23
CA VAL A 243 24.95 18.98 -34.98
C VAL A 243 25.86 17.75 -35.11
N SER A 244 27.14 17.96 -35.39
CA SER A 244 28.12 16.85 -35.50
C SER A 244 28.32 16.14 -34.16
N LEU A 245 28.32 16.87 -33.04
CA LEU A 245 28.35 16.29 -31.70
C LEU A 245 27.10 15.44 -31.45
N LEU A 246 25.90 15.97 -31.68
CA LEU A 246 24.64 15.25 -31.50
C LEU A 246 24.58 13.98 -32.36
N LEU A 247 25.01 14.05 -33.63
CA LEU A 247 25.11 12.88 -34.50
C LEU A 247 26.12 11.85 -33.98
N SER A 248 27.25 12.29 -33.42
CA SER A 248 28.24 11.37 -32.82
C SER A 248 27.72 10.67 -31.57
N LEU A 249 26.88 11.35 -30.76
CA LEU A 249 26.24 10.78 -29.58
C LEU A 249 25.12 9.80 -29.99
N ALA A 250 24.31 10.16 -30.99
CA ALA A 250 23.29 9.28 -31.57
C ALA A 250 23.91 7.99 -32.14
N LEU A 251 25.03 8.10 -32.87
CA LEU A 251 25.75 6.93 -33.40
C LEU A 251 26.26 5.97 -32.32
N ALA A 252 26.44 6.45 -31.08
CA ALA A 252 26.98 5.65 -29.98
C ALA A 252 25.90 4.89 -29.19
N SER A 253 24.62 5.30 -29.30
CA SER A 253 23.51 4.70 -28.55
C SER A 253 22.19 4.97 -29.26
N GLU A 254 21.49 3.89 -29.60
CA GLU A 254 20.15 3.94 -30.20
C GLU A 254 19.15 4.69 -29.32
N GLN A 255 19.17 4.46 -28.01
CA GLN A 255 18.33 5.20 -27.04
C GLN A 255 18.65 6.70 -27.07
N THR A 256 19.93 7.07 -27.23
CA THR A 256 20.33 8.48 -27.33
C THR A 256 19.86 9.10 -28.64
N GLU A 257 19.93 8.37 -29.75
CA GLU A 257 19.34 8.80 -31.03
C GLU A 257 17.84 9.06 -30.90
N GLN A 258 17.10 8.10 -30.34
CA GLN A 258 15.64 8.21 -30.18
C GLN A 258 15.25 9.37 -29.25
N ARG A 259 15.98 9.58 -28.15
CA ARG A 259 15.78 10.75 -27.27
C ARG A 259 16.03 12.07 -27.97
N ILE A 260 17.06 12.15 -28.83
CA ILE A 260 17.32 13.36 -29.62
C ILE A 260 16.20 13.59 -30.63
N ARG A 261 15.69 12.53 -31.28
CA ARG A 261 14.55 12.63 -32.21
C ARG A 261 13.31 13.19 -31.52
N ILE A 262 12.95 12.67 -30.36
CA ILE A 262 11.82 13.14 -29.56
C ILE A 262 12.00 14.58 -29.08
N TYR A 263 13.22 14.97 -28.68
CA TYR A 263 13.48 16.36 -28.28
C TYR A 263 13.34 17.34 -29.45
N LEU A 264 13.65 16.89 -30.68
CA LEU A 264 13.58 17.68 -31.89
C LEU A 264 12.24 17.60 -32.62
N SER A 265 11.37 16.64 -32.28
CA SER A 265 10.05 16.53 -32.87
C SER A 265 9.16 17.68 -32.38
N ASP A 266 8.57 18.39 -33.34
CA ASP A 266 7.72 19.54 -33.06
C ASP A 266 6.41 19.01 -32.44
N ALA A 267 6.03 19.51 -31.25
CA ALA A 267 4.84 19.08 -30.50
C ALA A 267 3.52 19.25 -31.27
N GLN A 268 3.56 19.98 -32.39
CA GLN A 268 2.43 20.29 -33.26
C GLN A 268 2.26 19.29 -34.43
N ASN A 269 3.22 18.40 -34.70
CA ASN A 269 3.11 17.43 -35.79
C ASN A 269 2.57 16.08 -35.29
N SER A 270 1.41 15.68 -35.82
CA SER A 270 0.71 14.42 -35.52
C SER A 270 1.49 13.14 -35.88
N ASP A 271 2.59 13.24 -36.61
CA ASP A 271 3.35 12.11 -37.15
C ASP A 271 4.40 11.55 -36.17
N GLY A 272 4.57 12.15 -34.99
CA GLY A 272 5.60 11.76 -34.01
C GLY A 272 5.24 10.58 -33.10
N ILE A 273 4.05 9.98 -33.20
CA ILE A 273 3.65 8.86 -32.33
C ILE A 273 4.55 7.63 -32.53
N GLU A 274 4.95 7.35 -33.76
CA GLU A 274 5.86 6.22 -34.04
C GLU A 274 7.25 6.45 -33.41
N ASP A 275 7.74 7.70 -33.35
CA ASP A 275 9.00 8.00 -32.66
C ASP A 275 8.91 7.72 -31.15
N TYR A 276 7.74 7.95 -30.52
CA TYR A 276 7.51 7.60 -29.13
C TYR A 276 7.47 6.09 -28.92
N ARG A 277 6.76 5.38 -29.80
CA ARG A 277 6.69 3.92 -29.81
C ARG A 277 8.08 3.30 -29.95
N ASP A 278 8.87 3.78 -30.90
CA ASP A 278 10.24 3.34 -31.13
C ASP A 278 11.13 3.59 -29.90
N LEU A 279 10.98 4.73 -29.21
CA LEU A 279 11.71 4.96 -27.96
C LEU A 279 11.33 3.93 -26.90
N ILE A 280 10.02 3.72 -26.66
CA ILE A 280 9.53 2.76 -25.66
C ILE A 280 10.10 1.37 -25.94
N ARG A 281 9.93 0.89 -27.18
CA ARG A 281 10.41 -0.43 -27.62
C ARG A 281 11.92 -0.57 -27.52
N SER A 282 12.68 0.48 -27.85
CA SER A 282 14.15 0.44 -27.76
C SER A 282 14.67 0.21 -26.33
N TYR A 283 13.91 0.62 -25.31
CA TYR A 283 14.23 0.34 -23.91
C TYR A 283 13.76 -1.05 -23.50
N ILE A 284 12.56 -1.47 -23.90
CA ILE A 284 12.06 -2.83 -23.66
C ILE A 284 13.01 -3.87 -24.24
N ASP A 285 13.37 -3.74 -25.52
CA ASP A 285 14.25 -4.67 -26.24
C ASP A 285 15.66 -4.74 -25.63
N LEU A 286 16.17 -3.61 -25.11
CA LEU A 286 17.48 -3.56 -24.45
C LEU A 286 17.55 -4.45 -23.20
N TYR A 287 16.43 -4.57 -22.49
CA TYR A 287 16.36 -5.26 -21.20
C TYR A 287 15.67 -6.63 -21.27
N ALA A 288 14.91 -6.89 -22.32
CA ALA A 288 14.33 -8.17 -22.65
C ALA A 288 15.41 -9.26 -22.86
N ASP A 289 15.02 -10.51 -22.65
CA ASP A 289 15.85 -11.66 -23.03
C ASP A 289 15.67 -12.01 -24.52
N ARG A 290 16.35 -13.08 -24.97
CA ARG A 290 16.28 -13.54 -26.37
C ARG A 290 14.88 -13.98 -26.83
N HIS A 291 13.92 -14.11 -25.91
CA HIS A 291 12.54 -14.47 -26.16
C HIS A 291 11.59 -13.27 -26.05
N GLY A 292 12.11 -12.06 -25.84
CA GLY A 292 11.31 -10.86 -25.63
C GLY A 292 10.79 -10.70 -24.20
N PHE A 293 11.25 -11.53 -23.25
CA PHE A 293 10.74 -11.48 -21.88
C PHE A 293 11.58 -10.55 -20.99
N VAL A 294 10.92 -9.63 -20.29
CA VAL A 294 11.55 -8.73 -19.32
C VAL A 294 11.41 -9.31 -17.91
N GLY A 295 12.52 -9.79 -17.35
CA GLY A 295 12.54 -10.33 -15.98
C GLY A 295 12.40 -9.24 -14.93
N TRP A 296 11.75 -9.58 -13.81
CA TRP A 296 11.41 -8.71 -12.66
C TRP A 296 12.44 -7.61 -12.35
N GLY A 297 13.71 -7.97 -12.10
CA GLY A 297 14.77 -7.00 -11.75
C GLY A 297 15.25 -6.07 -12.87
N LYS A 298 14.57 -6.05 -14.01
CA LYS A 298 14.85 -5.18 -15.15
C LYS A 298 13.64 -4.37 -15.62
N VAL A 299 12.45 -4.59 -15.05
CA VAL A 299 11.20 -3.94 -15.47
C VAL A 299 11.33 -2.42 -15.39
N ASP A 300 11.82 -1.87 -14.27
CA ASP A 300 12.04 -0.43 -14.09
C ASP A 300 12.93 0.18 -15.19
N LYS A 301 13.92 -0.59 -15.67
CA LYS A 301 14.82 -0.11 -16.72
C LYS A 301 14.18 -0.17 -18.10
N ALA A 302 13.34 -1.17 -18.35
CA ALA A 302 12.56 -1.29 -19.57
C ALA A 302 11.51 -0.16 -19.68
N LEU A 303 10.97 0.29 -18.54
CA LEU A 303 9.97 1.36 -18.46
C LEU A 303 10.52 2.77 -18.72
N GLN A 304 11.83 3.00 -18.62
CA GLN A 304 12.41 4.35 -18.80
C GLN A 304 12.05 5.00 -20.15
N GLY A 305 11.87 4.21 -21.21
CA GLY A 305 11.38 4.72 -22.49
C GLY A 305 9.98 5.31 -22.35
N ALA A 306 9.07 4.58 -21.70
CA ALA A 306 7.71 5.02 -21.42
C ALA A 306 7.69 6.24 -20.48
N GLU A 307 8.52 6.28 -19.43
CA GLU A 307 8.62 7.42 -18.50
C GLU A 307 8.99 8.73 -19.21
N LEU A 308 9.93 8.66 -20.17
CA LEU A 308 10.33 9.81 -20.97
C LEU A 308 9.21 10.27 -21.90
N VAL A 309 8.46 9.35 -22.50
CA VAL A 309 7.31 9.65 -23.35
C VAL A 309 6.15 10.23 -22.52
N ALA A 310 5.91 9.68 -21.33
CA ALA A 310 4.97 10.19 -20.34
C ALA A 310 5.26 11.65 -19.96
N ALA A 311 6.52 11.98 -19.65
CA ALA A 311 6.93 13.35 -19.38
C ALA A 311 6.67 14.29 -20.59
N LYS A 312 6.80 13.75 -21.81
CA LYS A 312 6.45 14.50 -23.02
C LYS A 312 4.95 14.72 -23.16
N ALA A 313 4.12 13.74 -22.81
CA ALA A 313 2.66 13.89 -22.80
C ALA A 313 2.22 15.05 -21.89
N VAL A 314 2.80 15.14 -20.68
CA VAL A 314 2.55 16.24 -19.74
C VAL A 314 2.95 17.58 -20.34
N GLN A 315 4.15 17.70 -20.91
CA GLN A 315 4.59 18.93 -21.57
C GLN A 315 3.64 19.36 -22.70
N VAL A 316 3.21 18.42 -23.54
CA VAL A 316 2.30 18.69 -24.66
C VAL A 316 0.93 19.15 -24.16
N PHE A 317 0.45 18.62 -23.04
CA PHE A 317 -0.77 19.09 -22.39
C PHE A 317 -0.61 20.52 -21.85
N GLU A 318 0.50 20.83 -21.16
CA GLU A 318 0.82 22.19 -20.67
C GLU A 318 0.94 23.22 -21.81
N GLU A 319 1.37 22.79 -23.00
CA GLU A 319 1.40 23.59 -24.23
C GLU A 319 0.01 23.75 -24.89
N ASN A 320 -1.06 23.35 -24.18
CA ASN A 320 -2.46 23.43 -24.58
C ASN A 320 -2.79 22.61 -25.84
N ASN A 321 -2.22 21.40 -25.93
CA ASN A 321 -2.52 20.42 -26.99
C ASN A 321 -3.08 19.10 -26.42
N PRO A 322 -4.34 19.10 -25.93
CA PRO A 322 -4.96 17.93 -25.28
C PRO A 322 -5.09 16.72 -26.22
N LEU A 323 -5.36 16.95 -27.52
CA LEU A 323 -5.47 15.88 -28.51
C LEU A 323 -4.16 15.07 -28.61
N GLN A 324 -3.03 15.77 -28.69
CA GLN A 324 -1.75 15.09 -28.81
C GLN A 324 -1.33 14.45 -27.49
N ALA A 325 -1.65 15.05 -26.34
CA ALA A 325 -1.39 14.44 -25.03
C ALA A 325 -2.10 13.08 -24.89
N VAL A 326 -3.38 12.98 -25.26
CA VAL A 326 -4.13 11.71 -25.23
C VAL A 326 -3.55 10.70 -26.22
N ARG A 327 -3.19 11.11 -27.44
CA ARG A 327 -2.55 10.20 -28.41
C ARG A 327 -1.24 9.60 -27.87
N ILE A 328 -0.46 10.38 -27.13
CA ILE A 328 0.78 9.90 -26.50
C ILE A 328 0.46 8.89 -25.40
N ASN A 329 -0.47 9.21 -24.49
CA ASN A 329 -0.84 8.28 -23.41
C ASN A 329 -1.48 6.99 -23.94
N LEU A 330 -2.28 7.05 -25.01
CA LEU A 330 -2.79 5.84 -25.68
C LEU A 330 -1.67 5.00 -26.30
N CYS A 331 -0.65 5.63 -26.89
CA CYS A 331 0.54 4.92 -27.37
C CYS A 331 1.31 4.24 -26.22
N ILE A 332 1.43 4.89 -25.06
CA ILE A 332 2.04 4.27 -23.87
C ILE A 332 1.19 3.07 -23.45
N LEU A 333 -0.12 3.25 -23.32
CA LEU A 333 -1.07 2.22 -22.91
C LEU A 333 -0.98 0.97 -23.80
N GLU A 334 -1.00 1.13 -25.13
CA GLU A 334 -0.82 0.02 -26.09
C GLU A 334 0.47 -0.77 -25.82
N GLU A 335 1.60 -0.07 -25.72
CA GLU A 335 2.90 -0.72 -25.50
C GLU A 335 3.03 -1.36 -24.11
N MET A 336 2.42 -0.77 -23.08
CA MET A 336 2.44 -1.32 -21.73
C MET A 336 1.53 -2.55 -21.61
N LEU A 337 0.38 -2.58 -22.29
CA LEU A 337 -0.47 -3.76 -22.36
C LEU A 337 0.27 -4.94 -23.01
N GLU A 338 1.03 -4.69 -24.07
CA GLU A 338 1.90 -5.71 -24.69
C GLU A 338 3.02 -6.16 -23.73
N LEU A 339 3.71 -5.20 -23.09
CA LEU A 339 4.79 -5.50 -22.14
C LEU A 339 4.31 -6.31 -20.93
N LEU A 340 3.10 -6.07 -20.44
CA LEU A 340 2.52 -6.78 -19.32
C LEU A 340 2.41 -8.29 -19.60
N GLN A 341 2.12 -8.67 -20.85
CA GLN A 341 2.09 -10.07 -21.28
C GLN A 341 3.49 -10.69 -21.42
N ALA A 342 4.53 -9.86 -21.50
CA ALA A 342 5.91 -10.25 -21.76
C ALA A 342 6.86 -9.90 -20.60
N SER A 343 6.33 -9.65 -19.39
CA SER A 343 7.14 -9.28 -18.23
C SER A 343 6.70 -9.98 -16.94
N ASP A 344 7.59 -9.98 -15.95
CA ASP A 344 7.25 -10.35 -14.57
C ASP A 344 6.90 -9.09 -13.79
N ASP A 345 5.64 -8.66 -13.91
CA ASP A 345 5.10 -7.47 -13.23
C ASP A 345 4.56 -7.75 -11.83
N SER A 346 5.20 -8.67 -11.08
CA SER A 346 4.76 -9.00 -9.71
C SER A 346 4.74 -7.80 -8.75
N ASN A 347 5.43 -6.71 -9.09
CA ASN A 347 5.43 -5.44 -8.33
C ASN A 347 4.39 -4.43 -8.83
N GLY A 348 3.68 -4.71 -9.93
CA GLY A 348 2.70 -3.79 -10.51
C GLY A 348 3.31 -2.52 -11.13
N THR A 349 4.60 -2.53 -11.51
CA THR A 349 5.26 -1.36 -12.10
C THR A 349 4.73 -1.05 -13.50
N VAL A 350 4.47 -2.09 -14.32
CA VAL A 350 3.88 -1.92 -15.67
C VAL A 350 2.41 -1.54 -15.53
N GLY A 351 1.68 -2.20 -14.61
CA GLY A 351 0.30 -1.83 -14.26
C GLY A 351 0.17 -0.37 -13.82
N GLY A 352 1.08 0.12 -12.96
CA GLY A 352 1.10 1.52 -12.54
C GLY A 352 1.31 2.50 -13.68
N MET A 353 2.13 2.15 -14.69
CA MET A 353 2.30 3.01 -15.87
C MET A 353 1.05 3.05 -16.77
N ILE A 354 0.27 1.97 -16.79
CA ILE A 354 -1.04 1.90 -17.44
C ILE A 354 -2.02 2.83 -16.72
N GLU A 355 -2.11 2.71 -15.39
CA GLU A 355 -2.97 3.55 -14.53
C GLU A 355 -2.61 5.04 -14.67
N ASP A 356 -1.32 5.41 -14.57
CA ASP A 356 -0.83 6.78 -14.79
C ASP A 356 -1.24 7.34 -16.16
N SER A 357 -1.28 6.49 -17.19
CA SER A 357 -1.67 6.90 -18.54
C SER A 357 -3.19 7.10 -18.64
N LEU A 358 -3.97 6.24 -18.00
CA LEU A 358 -5.43 6.36 -17.91
C LEU A 358 -5.84 7.60 -17.12
N ASP A 359 -5.20 7.88 -15.98
CA ASP A 359 -5.44 9.07 -15.16
C ASP A 359 -5.23 10.35 -15.98
N ARG A 360 -4.14 10.44 -16.75
CA ARG A 360 -3.89 11.60 -17.63
C ARG A 360 -4.87 11.70 -18.79
N ILE A 361 -5.37 10.58 -19.31
CA ILE A 361 -6.45 10.61 -20.32
C ILE A 361 -7.73 11.13 -19.67
N PHE A 362 -8.03 10.70 -18.44
CA PHE A 362 -9.19 11.15 -17.68
C PHE A 362 -9.11 12.65 -17.37
N GLU A 363 -7.98 13.17 -16.92
CA GLU A 363 -7.75 14.61 -16.70
C GLU A 363 -8.09 15.46 -17.95
N VAL A 364 -7.74 14.97 -19.14
CA VAL A 364 -8.09 15.62 -20.41
C VAL A 364 -9.58 15.46 -20.71
N ALA A 365 -10.14 14.27 -20.47
CA ALA A 365 -11.54 13.95 -20.74
C ALA A 365 -12.50 14.80 -19.89
N GLU A 366 -12.17 15.06 -18.63
CA GLU A 366 -12.94 15.90 -17.71
C GLU A 366 -13.11 17.35 -18.18
N LEU A 367 -12.25 17.83 -19.09
CA LEU A 367 -12.47 19.12 -19.74
C LEU A 367 -13.79 19.13 -20.52
N GLY A 368 -14.23 17.99 -21.06
CA GLY A 368 -15.56 17.79 -21.64
C GLY A 368 -16.00 18.92 -22.58
N GLU A 369 -17.08 19.61 -22.21
CA GLU A 369 -17.66 20.74 -22.96
C GLU A 369 -16.70 21.95 -23.12
N GLN A 370 -15.63 22.04 -22.32
CA GLN A 370 -14.62 23.09 -22.43
C GLN A 370 -13.71 22.89 -23.65
N LEU A 371 -13.64 21.66 -24.18
CA LEU A 371 -12.89 21.34 -25.39
C LEU A 371 -13.62 21.84 -26.65
N PRO A 372 -12.90 22.17 -27.73
CA PRO A 372 -13.52 22.36 -29.03
C PRO A 372 -14.32 21.10 -29.44
N PRO A 373 -15.56 21.22 -29.96
CA PRO A 373 -16.40 20.06 -30.27
C PRO A 373 -15.72 19.01 -31.16
N GLU A 374 -15.00 19.44 -32.20
CA GLU A 374 -14.24 18.55 -33.09
C GLU A 374 -13.12 17.79 -32.35
N THR A 375 -12.50 18.43 -31.35
CA THR A 375 -11.48 17.82 -30.50
C THR A 375 -12.09 16.81 -29.54
N ALA A 376 -13.20 17.16 -28.87
CA ALA A 376 -13.92 16.25 -27.98
C ALA A 376 -14.41 15.00 -28.74
N GLU A 377 -15.00 15.16 -29.92
CA GLU A 377 -15.43 14.05 -30.78
C GLU A 377 -14.26 13.17 -31.23
N THR A 378 -13.13 13.78 -31.63
CA THR A 378 -11.93 13.01 -32.00
C THR A 378 -11.39 12.21 -30.83
N LEU A 379 -11.30 12.82 -29.65
CA LEU A 379 -10.86 12.17 -28.42
C LEU A 379 -11.79 11.04 -28.01
N PHE A 380 -13.12 11.28 -28.07
CA PHE A 380 -14.14 10.29 -27.80
C PHE A 380 -13.90 9.02 -28.62
N HIS A 381 -13.73 9.15 -29.94
CA HIS A 381 -13.48 8.01 -30.81
C HIS A 381 -12.15 7.30 -30.50
N LEU A 382 -11.07 8.05 -30.27
CA LEU A 382 -9.76 7.45 -29.93
C LEU A 382 -9.82 6.60 -28.65
N VAL A 383 -10.46 7.13 -27.60
CA VAL A 383 -10.62 6.45 -26.31
C VAL A 383 -11.56 5.25 -26.45
N LEU A 384 -12.69 5.42 -27.16
CA LEU A 384 -13.67 4.36 -27.37
C LEU A 384 -13.11 3.21 -28.22
N ASP A 385 -12.27 3.50 -29.21
CA ASP A 385 -11.59 2.47 -30.01
C ASP A 385 -10.62 1.65 -29.13
N MET A 386 -9.95 2.29 -28.16
CA MET A 386 -9.05 1.60 -27.23
C MET A 386 -9.76 0.60 -26.33
N THR A 387 -11.04 0.82 -25.98
CA THR A 387 -11.83 -0.16 -25.20
C THR A 387 -11.98 -1.52 -25.90
N GLN A 388 -11.81 -1.54 -27.23
CA GLN A 388 -11.95 -2.71 -28.09
C GLN A 388 -10.59 -3.33 -28.46
N HIS A 389 -9.48 -2.84 -27.89
CA HIS A 389 -8.16 -3.34 -28.17
C HIS A 389 -8.02 -4.82 -27.71
N PRO A 390 -7.43 -5.74 -28.50
CA PRO A 390 -7.37 -7.16 -28.13
C PRO A 390 -6.64 -7.41 -26.81
N GLU A 391 -5.61 -6.62 -26.52
CA GLU A 391 -4.73 -6.76 -25.36
C GLU A 391 -5.35 -6.20 -24.07
N ILE A 392 -6.39 -5.34 -24.19
CA ILE A 392 -7.19 -4.89 -23.03
C ILE A 392 -8.33 -5.88 -22.71
N ASP A 393 -8.64 -6.80 -23.62
CA ASP A 393 -9.62 -7.86 -23.37
C ASP A 393 -9.16 -8.75 -22.20
N GLY A 394 -10.00 -8.88 -21.18
CA GLY A 394 -9.66 -9.53 -19.91
C GLY A 394 -9.29 -8.58 -18.78
N TRP A 395 -9.19 -7.28 -19.02
CA TRP A 395 -8.95 -6.23 -18.02
C TRP A 395 -10.17 -5.30 -17.90
N PRO A 396 -11.27 -5.77 -17.25
CA PRO A 396 -12.52 -5.02 -17.19
C PRO A 396 -12.37 -3.66 -16.50
N ASP A 397 -11.46 -3.53 -15.53
CA ASP A 397 -11.25 -2.30 -14.76
C ASP A 397 -10.74 -1.18 -15.69
N TRP A 398 -9.67 -1.44 -16.46
CA TRP A 398 -9.13 -0.49 -17.44
C TRP A 398 -10.09 -0.22 -18.61
N GLN A 399 -10.91 -1.20 -19.00
CA GLN A 399 -11.98 -0.97 -19.99
C GLN A 399 -13.06 -0.03 -19.44
N LEU A 400 -13.42 -0.15 -18.16
CA LEU A 400 -14.35 0.75 -17.49
C LEU A 400 -13.77 2.16 -17.36
N ASP A 401 -12.48 2.30 -17.06
CA ASP A 401 -11.82 3.62 -16.97
C ASP A 401 -11.82 4.35 -18.32
N LEU A 402 -11.53 3.65 -19.41
CA LEU A 402 -11.65 4.20 -20.77
C LEU A 402 -13.10 4.54 -21.11
N LEU A 403 -14.07 3.71 -20.73
CA LEU A 403 -15.49 4.03 -20.91
C LEU A 403 -15.89 5.27 -20.10
N ARG A 404 -15.35 5.45 -18.89
CA ARG A 404 -15.58 6.65 -18.07
C ARG A 404 -15.02 7.88 -18.77
N CYS A 405 -13.79 7.82 -19.28
CA CYS A 405 -13.20 8.88 -20.10
C CYS A 405 -14.06 9.20 -21.33
N ALA A 406 -14.52 8.18 -22.05
CA ALA A 406 -15.39 8.37 -23.21
C ALA A 406 -16.74 9.00 -22.83
N ASN A 407 -17.29 8.70 -21.65
CA ASN A 407 -18.51 9.32 -21.15
C ASN A 407 -18.34 10.83 -20.90
N GLU A 408 -17.21 11.26 -20.32
CA GLU A 408 -16.93 12.70 -20.12
C GLU A 408 -16.77 13.46 -21.46
N LEU A 409 -16.26 12.77 -22.48
CA LEU A 409 -16.10 13.31 -23.84
C LEU A 409 -17.39 13.26 -24.69
N ALA A 410 -18.45 12.61 -24.20
CA ALA A 410 -19.73 12.47 -24.90
C ALA A 410 -20.59 13.76 -24.84
N VAL A 411 -20.04 14.88 -25.32
CA VAL A 411 -20.61 16.23 -25.21
C VAL A 411 -21.84 16.49 -26.10
N SER A 412 -22.39 15.46 -26.74
CA SER A 412 -23.61 15.56 -27.57
C SER A 412 -24.48 14.32 -27.43
N GLU A 413 -25.78 14.46 -27.69
CA GLU A 413 -26.72 13.34 -27.67
C GLU A 413 -26.33 12.20 -28.62
N GLU A 414 -25.68 12.53 -29.74
CA GLU A 414 -25.21 11.55 -30.74
C GLU A 414 -24.04 10.71 -30.18
N LEU A 415 -23.06 11.36 -29.53
CA LEU A 415 -21.95 10.66 -28.87
C LEU A 415 -22.41 9.86 -27.66
N GLN A 416 -23.36 10.39 -26.88
CA GLN A 416 -23.95 9.66 -25.76
C GLN A 416 -24.65 8.37 -26.23
N ALA A 417 -25.40 8.43 -27.33
CA ALA A 417 -26.04 7.26 -27.91
C ALA A 417 -25.03 6.20 -28.39
N LEU A 418 -23.90 6.64 -28.96
CA LEU A 418 -22.80 5.74 -29.33
C LEU A 418 -22.15 5.10 -28.11
N TRP A 419 -21.92 5.87 -27.06
CA TRP A 419 -21.39 5.37 -25.79
C TRP A 419 -22.32 4.29 -25.20
N ASP A 420 -23.62 4.56 -25.16
CA ASP A 420 -24.63 3.62 -24.65
C ASP A 420 -24.67 2.30 -25.44
N GLU A 421 -24.52 2.38 -26.77
CA GLU A 421 -24.44 1.19 -27.63
C GLU A 421 -23.19 0.36 -27.29
N GLN A 422 -22.03 1.00 -27.17
CA GLN A 422 -20.78 0.30 -26.89
C GLN A 422 -20.71 -0.28 -25.48
N ALA A 423 -21.11 0.47 -24.46
CA ALA A 423 -21.17 -0.03 -23.09
C ALA A 423 -22.07 -1.26 -22.98
N LYS A 424 -23.18 -1.29 -23.74
CA LYS A 424 -24.07 -2.46 -23.83
C LYS A 424 -23.43 -3.63 -24.55
N LEU A 425 -22.68 -3.40 -25.64
CA LEU A 425 -21.98 -4.46 -26.38
C LEU A 425 -20.90 -5.12 -25.52
N LEU A 426 -20.08 -4.32 -24.83
CA LEU A 426 -19.03 -4.80 -23.92
C LEU A 426 -19.62 -5.55 -22.71
N GLY A 427 -20.78 -5.11 -22.20
CA GLY A 427 -21.49 -5.85 -21.15
C GLY A 427 -22.09 -7.19 -21.59
N GLN A 428 -22.26 -7.42 -22.91
CA GLN A 428 -22.87 -8.63 -23.49
C GLN A 428 -21.86 -9.63 -24.06
N SER A 429 -20.62 -9.21 -24.34
CA SER A 429 -19.58 -10.04 -24.97
C SER A 429 -19.04 -11.13 -24.04
N SER A 430 -19.23 -10.98 -22.72
CA SER A 430 -18.88 -11.97 -21.70
C SER A 430 -20.08 -12.90 -21.41
N ASP A 431 -19.79 -14.19 -21.25
CA ASP A 431 -20.78 -15.27 -21.04
C ASP A 431 -21.91 -14.80 -20.12
N SER A 432 -23.13 -14.62 -20.68
CA SER A 432 -24.22 -13.89 -20.02
C SER A 432 -24.64 -14.62 -18.74
N GLY A 433 -24.17 -14.14 -17.59
CA GLY A 433 -24.31 -14.80 -16.29
C GLY A 433 -23.00 -15.13 -15.57
N SER A 434 -21.83 -14.83 -16.14
CA SER A 434 -20.55 -14.91 -15.45
C SER A 434 -20.37 -13.77 -14.43
N ARG A 435 -19.57 -14.00 -13.38
CA ARG A 435 -19.26 -12.97 -12.36
C ARG A 435 -18.58 -11.74 -12.97
N SER A 436 -17.79 -11.94 -14.03
CA SER A 436 -17.12 -10.85 -14.77
C SER A 436 -18.12 -9.98 -15.53
N SER A 437 -19.13 -10.58 -16.20
CA SER A 437 -20.20 -9.83 -16.86
C SER A 437 -21.03 -9.01 -15.85
N GLN A 438 -21.32 -9.57 -14.67
CA GLN A 438 -22.02 -8.84 -13.61
C GLN A 438 -21.20 -7.66 -13.06
N TYR A 439 -19.90 -7.85 -12.87
CA TYR A 439 -18.98 -6.80 -12.44
C TYR A 439 -18.94 -5.66 -13.46
N PHE A 440 -18.73 -5.97 -14.73
CA PHE A 440 -18.66 -4.96 -15.79
C PHE A 440 -19.99 -4.19 -15.93
N ALA A 441 -21.13 -4.90 -15.88
CA ALA A 441 -22.44 -4.27 -15.91
C ALA A 441 -22.68 -3.33 -14.70
N SER A 442 -22.16 -3.71 -13.52
CA SER A 442 -22.18 -2.84 -12.33
C SER A 442 -21.36 -1.58 -12.58
N GLY A 443 -20.13 -1.69 -13.10
CA GLY A 443 -19.27 -0.54 -13.40
C GLY A 443 -19.88 0.41 -14.43
N VAL A 444 -20.48 -0.11 -15.50
CA VAL A 444 -21.22 0.72 -16.48
C VAL A 444 -22.40 1.43 -15.82
N ALA A 445 -23.11 0.76 -14.90
CA ALA A 445 -24.19 1.39 -14.17
C ALA A 445 -23.67 2.53 -13.27
N GLU A 446 -22.52 2.36 -12.62
CA GLU A 446 -21.86 3.38 -11.78
C GLU A 446 -21.50 4.62 -12.60
N ILE A 447 -20.91 4.46 -13.79
CA ILE A 447 -20.61 5.59 -14.70
C ILE A 447 -21.89 6.38 -15.03
N ARG A 448 -23.00 5.69 -15.33
CA ARG A 448 -24.29 6.36 -15.58
C ARG A 448 -24.84 7.08 -14.35
N LEU A 449 -24.66 6.50 -13.17
CA LEU A 449 -25.09 7.12 -11.92
C LEU A 449 -24.34 8.43 -11.67
N GLU A 450 -23.02 8.45 -11.91
CA GLU A 450 -22.20 9.66 -11.81
C GLU A 450 -22.62 10.74 -12.80
N GLN A 451 -22.95 10.35 -14.04
CA GLN A 451 -23.49 11.28 -15.03
C GLN A 451 -24.80 11.92 -14.56
N LEU A 452 -25.73 11.14 -14.01
CA LEU A 452 -27.00 11.65 -13.46
C LEU A 452 -26.76 12.59 -12.27
N LYS A 453 -25.76 12.30 -11.41
CA LYS A 453 -25.39 13.20 -10.30
C LYS A 453 -24.94 14.57 -10.82
N LYS A 454 -24.17 14.62 -11.92
CA LYS A 454 -23.71 15.88 -12.54
C LYS A 454 -24.84 16.73 -13.13
N GLN A 455 -25.97 16.11 -13.52
CA GLN A 455 -27.10 16.79 -14.17
C GLN A 455 -28.16 17.34 -13.18
N ASP A 456 -27.96 17.18 -11.86
CA ASP A 456 -28.84 17.65 -10.77
C ASP A 456 -30.32 17.24 -10.93
N SER A 457 -30.56 16.02 -11.42
CA SER A 457 -31.91 15.44 -11.59
C SER A 457 -32.23 14.46 -10.45
N GLY A 458 -32.36 14.97 -9.23
CA GLY A 458 -32.52 14.15 -8.01
C GLY A 458 -33.61 13.05 -8.06
N GLU A 459 -34.74 13.27 -8.75
CA GLU A 459 -35.80 12.26 -8.92
C GLU A 459 -35.38 11.14 -9.89
N GLU A 460 -34.78 11.49 -11.04
CA GLU A 460 -34.28 10.51 -12.02
C GLU A 460 -33.09 9.71 -11.47
N LEU A 461 -32.22 10.36 -10.71
CA LEU A 461 -31.11 9.72 -10.00
C LEU A 461 -31.61 8.67 -9.01
N GLN A 462 -32.61 9.05 -8.19
CA GLN A 462 -33.20 8.12 -7.22
C GLN A 462 -33.94 6.97 -7.93
N ASP A 463 -34.72 7.25 -8.97
CA ASP A 463 -35.37 6.21 -9.77
C ASP A 463 -34.35 5.24 -10.40
N TYR A 464 -33.26 5.76 -10.95
CA TYR A 464 -32.21 4.92 -11.54
C TYR A 464 -31.55 4.03 -10.49
N LEU A 465 -31.21 4.58 -9.33
CA LEU A 465 -30.62 3.84 -8.22
C LEU A 465 -31.55 2.70 -7.73
N TYR A 466 -32.83 3.01 -7.49
CA TYR A 466 -33.81 2.06 -6.97
C TYR A 466 -34.20 0.98 -8.00
N ASN A 467 -34.12 1.28 -9.30
CA ASN A 467 -34.33 0.29 -10.36
C ASN A 467 -33.14 -0.66 -10.55
N ASN A 468 -31.99 -0.38 -9.91
CA ASN A 468 -30.74 -1.12 -10.08
C ASN A 468 -30.19 -1.74 -8.77
N LEU A 469 -31.05 -1.96 -7.77
CA LEU A 469 -30.70 -2.53 -6.45
C LEU A 469 -30.14 -3.97 -6.49
N GLN A 470 -30.15 -4.64 -7.64
CA GLN A 470 -29.45 -5.91 -7.82
C GLN A 470 -27.94 -5.77 -7.66
N TYR A 471 -27.37 -4.58 -7.93
CA TYR A 471 -25.96 -4.30 -7.70
C TYR A 471 -25.73 -3.90 -6.24
N SER A 472 -24.78 -4.55 -5.59
CA SER A 472 -24.52 -4.33 -4.15
C SER A 472 -24.11 -2.89 -3.84
N SER A 473 -23.28 -2.26 -4.69
CA SER A 473 -22.88 -0.86 -4.51
C SER A 473 -24.07 0.10 -4.58
N PHE A 474 -25.05 -0.18 -5.44
CA PHE A 474 -26.27 0.61 -5.57
C PHE A 474 -27.19 0.45 -4.37
N ARG A 475 -27.36 -0.80 -3.89
CA ARG A 475 -28.14 -1.07 -2.69
C ARG A 475 -27.56 -0.36 -1.47
N GLU A 476 -26.24 -0.41 -1.32
CA GLU A 476 -25.56 0.31 -0.26
C GLU A 476 -25.80 1.81 -0.33
N GLN A 477 -25.58 2.43 -1.49
CA GLN A 477 -25.87 3.87 -1.69
C GLN A 477 -27.34 4.19 -1.38
N ALA A 478 -28.29 3.34 -1.78
CA ALA A 478 -29.70 3.55 -1.50
C ALA A 478 -30.03 3.47 0.01
N ILE A 479 -29.39 2.55 0.74
CA ILE A 479 -29.53 2.44 2.19
C ILE A 479 -28.94 3.69 2.88
N ARG A 480 -27.74 4.13 2.49
CA ARG A 480 -27.09 5.32 3.05
C ARG A 480 -27.93 6.58 2.84
N LEU A 481 -28.38 6.82 1.61
CA LEU A 481 -29.31 7.93 1.29
C LEU A 481 -30.61 7.88 2.10
N ALA A 482 -31.09 6.68 2.47
CA ALA A 482 -32.25 6.56 3.34
C ALA A 482 -31.90 6.87 4.81
N LEU A 483 -30.72 6.49 5.29
CA LEU A 483 -30.21 6.84 6.62
C LEU A 483 -30.01 8.35 6.77
N ASP A 484 -29.35 9.00 5.80
CA ASP A 484 -29.05 10.44 5.81
C ASP A 484 -30.34 11.28 5.75
N ALA A 485 -31.31 10.81 4.98
CA ALA A 485 -32.64 11.41 4.92
C ALA A 485 -33.54 11.07 6.14
N ALA A 486 -33.02 10.40 7.16
CA ALA A 486 -33.73 9.92 8.34
C ALA A 486 -34.96 9.02 8.03
N ARG A 487 -34.95 8.36 6.87
CA ARG A 487 -35.97 7.39 6.42
C ARG A 487 -35.59 5.97 6.89
N TYR A 488 -35.52 5.78 8.21
CA TYR A 488 -34.98 4.54 8.79
C TYR A 488 -35.77 3.27 8.41
N ASP A 489 -37.10 3.35 8.31
CA ASP A 489 -37.93 2.21 7.88
C ASP A 489 -37.58 1.75 6.45
N GLU A 490 -37.21 2.69 5.58
CA GLU A 490 -36.77 2.40 4.22
C GLU A 490 -35.38 1.77 4.21
N ALA A 491 -34.42 2.31 4.97
CA ALA A 491 -33.09 1.74 5.13
C ALA A 491 -33.16 0.28 5.64
N ILE A 492 -34.01 0.02 6.64
CA ILE A 492 -34.25 -1.33 7.19
C ILE A 492 -34.80 -2.25 6.09
N ARG A 493 -35.85 -1.83 5.37
CA ARG A 493 -36.44 -2.62 4.28
C ARG A 493 -35.41 -2.98 3.21
N LEU A 494 -34.64 -2.00 2.74
CA LEU A 494 -33.62 -2.19 1.70
C LEU A 494 -32.51 -3.16 2.14
N ALA A 495 -32.10 -3.08 3.42
CA ALA A 495 -31.13 -3.99 4.00
C ALA A 495 -31.68 -5.42 4.14
N GLU A 496 -32.93 -5.59 4.60
CA GLU A 496 -33.58 -6.91 4.71
C GLU A 496 -33.77 -7.59 3.35
N GLU A 497 -34.16 -6.82 2.33
CA GLU A 497 -34.23 -7.30 0.95
C GLU A 497 -32.85 -7.73 0.43
N GLY A 498 -31.79 -6.97 0.76
CA GLY A 498 -30.40 -7.32 0.44
C GLY A 498 -29.95 -8.61 1.12
N GLU A 499 -30.23 -8.76 2.43
CA GLU A 499 -29.94 -9.98 3.18
C GLU A 499 -30.63 -11.19 2.56
N ALA A 500 -31.88 -11.05 2.13
CA ALA A 500 -32.63 -12.13 1.49
C ALA A 500 -32.06 -12.51 0.13
N GLN A 501 -31.72 -11.52 -0.71
CA GLN A 501 -31.10 -11.72 -2.02
C GLN A 501 -29.74 -12.41 -1.89
N ASP A 502 -28.83 -11.84 -1.10
CA ASP A 502 -27.44 -12.31 -1.05
C ASP A 502 -27.26 -13.58 -0.20
N SER A 503 -28.24 -13.89 0.68
CA SER A 503 -28.33 -15.22 1.30
C SER A 503 -28.65 -16.30 0.28
N ALA A 504 -29.52 -16.00 -0.71
CA ALA A 504 -29.84 -16.95 -1.78
C ALA A 504 -28.62 -17.19 -2.68
N ASP A 505 -27.82 -16.15 -2.91
CA ASP A 505 -26.59 -16.20 -3.72
C ASP A 505 -25.36 -16.71 -2.96
N ARG A 506 -25.51 -17.00 -1.65
CA ARG A 506 -24.46 -17.51 -0.76
C ARG A 506 -23.27 -16.56 -0.64
N LEU A 507 -23.54 -15.28 -0.49
CA LEU A 507 -22.56 -14.21 -0.31
C LEU A 507 -22.56 -13.72 1.16
N PRO A 508 -21.97 -14.47 2.11
CA PRO A 508 -22.06 -14.16 3.54
C PRO A 508 -21.41 -12.82 3.92
N GLY A 509 -20.44 -12.34 3.14
CA GLY A 509 -19.83 -11.02 3.34
C GLY A 509 -20.82 -9.88 3.13
N LEU A 510 -21.60 -9.93 2.04
CA LEU A 510 -22.64 -8.93 1.76
C LEU A 510 -23.78 -9.02 2.77
N VAL A 511 -24.23 -10.23 3.14
CA VAL A 511 -25.22 -10.42 4.20
C VAL A 511 -24.76 -9.79 5.53
N SER A 512 -23.48 -9.95 5.87
CA SER A 512 -22.90 -9.29 7.05
C SER A 512 -22.96 -7.76 6.90
N LYS A 513 -22.59 -7.21 5.74
CA LYS A 513 -22.64 -5.77 5.46
C LYS A 513 -24.05 -5.19 5.62
N TRP A 514 -25.06 -5.86 5.09
CA TRP A 514 -26.46 -5.43 5.23
C TRP A 514 -26.95 -5.46 6.67
N ARG A 515 -26.53 -6.45 7.46
CA ARG A 515 -26.83 -6.48 8.89
C ARG A 515 -26.18 -5.32 9.65
N GLN A 516 -24.97 -4.91 9.27
CA GLN A 516 -24.30 -3.76 9.88
C GLN A 516 -25.08 -2.46 9.60
N LEU A 517 -25.46 -2.20 8.34
CA LEU A 517 -26.27 -1.04 7.98
C LEU A 517 -27.67 -1.07 8.63
N ARG A 518 -28.30 -2.26 8.74
CA ARG A 518 -29.57 -2.41 9.44
C ARG A 518 -29.44 -2.15 10.94
N TYR A 519 -28.34 -2.57 11.55
CA TYR A 519 -28.03 -2.27 12.96
C TYR A 519 -27.91 -0.76 13.19
N GLU A 520 -27.24 -0.06 12.27
CA GLU A 520 -27.16 1.40 12.28
C GLU A 520 -28.53 2.06 12.12
N ALA A 521 -29.37 1.58 11.20
CA ALA A 521 -30.73 2.05 11.05
C ALA A 521 -31.55 1.93 12.35
N TYR A 522 -31.43 0.80 13.08
CA TYR A 522 -32.08 0.63 14.39
C TYR A 522 -31.52 1.57 15.46
N LYS A 523 -30.20 1.81 15.45
CA LYS A 523 -29.55 2.76 16.37
C LYS A 523 -30.08 4.18 16.16
N LEU A 524 -30.19 4.62 14.90
CA LEU A 524 -30.66 5.96 14.55
C LEU A 524 -32.16 6.13 14.74
N SER A 525 -32.97 5.09 14.48
CA SER A 525 -34.42 5.12 14.71
C SER A 525 -34.81 5.08 16.19
N GLY A 526 -33.88 4.68 17.07
CA GLY A 526 -34.14 4.46 18.49
C GLY A 526 -34.85 3.14 18.81
N ASP A 527 -34.90 2.20 17.86
CA ASP A 527 -35.42 0.84 18.10
C ASP A 527 -34.40 0.01 18.89
N THR A 528 -34.35 0.28 20.19
CA THR A 528 -33.43 -0.37 21.13
C THR A 528 -33.62 -1.89 21.25
N LEU A 529 -34.81 -2.41 20.96
CA LEU A 529 -35.06 -3.86 21.03
C LEU A 529 -34.47 -4.56 19.83
N ALA A 530 -34.78 -4.08 18.61
CA ALA A 530 -34.24 -4.65 17.39
C ALA A 530 -32.73 -4.47 17.28
N GLN A 531 -32.22 -3.28 17.67
CA GLN A 531 -30.78 -3.02 17.74
C GLN A 531 -30.08 -4.03 18.66
N ARG A 532 -30.62 -4.26 19.86
CA ARG A 532 -30.04 -5.19 20.84
C ARG A 532 -29.99 -6.61 20.31
N ASP A 533 -31.08 -7.08 19.71
CA ASP A 533 -31.20 -8.45 19.22
C ASP A 533 -30.26 -8.67 18.02
N LEU A 534 -30.17 -7.73 17.08
CA LEU A 534 -29.24 -7.80 15.95
C LEU A 534 -27.77 -7.65 16.37
N GLY A 535 -27.48 -6.77 17.33
CA GLY A 535 -26.13 -6.62 17.88
C GLY A 535 -25.64 -7.89 18.57
N MET A 536 -26.54 -8.64 19.22
CA MET A 536 -26.24 -9.94 19.80
C MET A 536 -25.86 -10.96 18.72
N GLU A 537 -26.56 -10.96 17.60
CA GLU A 537 -26.24 -11.83 16.45
C GLU A 537 -24.87 -11.50 15.87
N LEU A 538 -24.60 -10.23 15.57
CA LEU A 538 -23.32 -9.77 15.03
C LEU A 538 -22.13 -10.08 15.96
N LEU A 539 -22.32 -9.90 17.27
CA LEU A 539 -21.32 -10.29 18.27
C LEU A 539 -21.04 -11.80 18.24
N CYS A 540 -22.09 -12.62 18.14
CA CYS A 540 -21.96 -14.07 18.12
C CYS A 540 -21.39 -14.59 16.79
N ASP A 541 -21.56 -13.85 15.70
CA ASP A 541 -21.02 -14.17 14.38
C ASP A 541 -19.52 -13.80 14.26
N GLY A 542 -18.97 -13.06 15.22
CA GLY A 542 -17.52 -12.90 15.37
C GLY A 542 -17.01 -11.46 15.38
N ASP A 543 -17.88 -10.46 15.53
CA ASP A 543 -17.48 -9.06 15.61
C ASP A 543 -17.56 -8.51 17.05
N LEU A 544 -16.40 -8.31 17.67
CA LEU A 544 -16.29 -7.83 19.06
C LEU A 544 -16.75 -6.37 19.22
N SER A 545 -16.78 -5.58 18.14
CA SER A 545 -17.13 -4.16 18.19
C SER A 545 -18.54 -3.91 18.76
N TYR A 546 -19.45 -4.88 18.61
CA TYR A 546 -20.81 -4.83 19.13
C TYR A 546 -20.92 -5.09 20.64
N TYR A 547 -19.89 -5.63 21.29
CA TYR A 547 -19.95 -5.99 22.71
C TYR A 547 -20.33 -4.84 23.64
N PRO A 548 -19.74 -3.62 23.55
CA PRO A 548 -20.09 -2.51 24.43
C PRO A 548 -21.56 -2.10 24.29
N ALA A 549 -22.09 -2.06 23.07
CA ALA A 549 -23.47 -1.70 22.80
C ALA A 549 -24.45 -2.78 23.28
N VAL A 550 -24.12 -4.06 23.07
CA VAL A 550 -24.91 -5.17 23.62
C VAL A 550 -24.91 -5.15 25.14
N LYS A 551 -23.75 -4.90 25.78
CA LYS A 551 -23.62 -4.84 27.26
C LYS A 551 -24.41 -3.66 27.84
N SER A 552 -24.39 -2.49 27.21
CA SER A 552 -25.09 -1.31 27.69
C SER A 552 -26.61 -1.39 27.49
N ALA A 553 -27.09 -2.21 26.55
CA ALA A 553 -28.51 -2.44 26.30
C ALA A 553 -29.23 -3.23 27.41
N TYR A 554 -28.51 -3.82 28.36
CA TYR A 554 -29.09 -4.57 29.49
C TYR A 554 -28.81 -3.90 30.85
N PRO A 555 -29.77 -3.91 31.78
CA PRO A 555 -29.52 -3.52 33.16
C PRO A 555 -28.43 -4.38 33.81
N ALA A 556 -27.61 -3.79 34.67
CA ALA A 556 -26.53 -4.50 35.36
C ALA A 556 -26.99 -5.73 36.17
N ALA A 557 -28.26 -5.75 36.62
CA ALA A 557 -28.84 -6.89 37.34
C ALA A 557 -29.19 -8.08 36.42
N GLU A 558 -29.49 -7.82 35.14
CA GLU A 558 -29.91 -8.83 34.17
C GLU A 558 -28.75 -9.30 33.28
N TRP A 559 -27.65 -8.54 33.23
CA TRP A 559 -26.49 -8.86 32.41
C TRP A 559 -25.79 -10.20 32.74
N PRO A 560 -25.57 -10.60 34.01
CA PRO A 560 -24.80 -11.82 34.30
C PRO A 560 -25.31 -13.11 33.64
N PRO A 561 -26.61 -13.47 33.66
CA PRO A 561 -27.09 -14.66 32.95
C PRO A 561 -26.96 -14.54 31.42
N ILE A 562 -27.11 -13.34 30.87
CA ILE A 562 -27.00 -13.08 29.42
C ILE A 562 -25.54 -13.23 28.97
N TYR A 563 -24.62 -12.62 29.70
CA TYR A 563 -23.18 -12.74 29.45
C TYR A 563 -22.72 -14.20 29.44
N ASN A 564 -23.19 -15.02 30.39
CA ASN A 564 -22.88 -16.44 30.40
C ASN A 564 -23.45 -17.17 29.16
N ALA A 565 -24.68 -16.85 28.74
CA ALA A 565 -25.25 -17.42 27.52
C ALA A 565 -24.46 -17.04 26.25
N ILE A 566 -23.93 -15.81 26.17
CA ILE A 566 -23.04 -15.36 25.09
C ILE A 566 -21.78 -16.21 25.07
N LEU A 567 -21.11 -16.34 26.22
CA LEU A 567 -19.89 -17.14 26.33
C LEU A 567 -20.14 -18.61 25.95
N ASP A 568 -21.26 -19.19 26.40
CA ASP A 568 -21.59 -20.59 26.10
C ASP A 568 -21.89 -20.79 24.60
N ARG A 569 -22.52 -19.81 23.93
CA ARG A 569 -22.73 -19.83 22.46
C ARG A 569 -21.41 -19.70 21.70
N LEU A 570 -20.55 -18.77 22.10
CA LEU A 570 -19.23 -18.54 21.50
C LEU A 570 -18.29 -19.74 21.72
N GLU A 571 -18.38 -20.44 22.86
CA GLU A 571 -17.58 -21.63 23.14
C GLU A 571 -17.94 -22.82 22.23
N GLN A 572 -19.22 -22.92 21.81
CA GLN A 572 -19.72 -24.00 20.95
C GLN A 572 -19.33 -23.83 19.48
N HIS A 573 -19.18 -22.59 19.02
CA HIS A 573 -18.83 -22.29 17.63
C HIS A 573 -17.35 -21.92 17.52
N TRP A 574 -16.53 -22.88 17.07
CA TRP A 574 -15.14 -22.62 16.70
C TRP A 574 -15.11 -21.74 15.43
N SER A 575 -15.01 -20.43 15.60
CA SER A 575 -14.82 -19.46 14.51
C SER A 575 -13.37 -18.95 14.51
N TRP A 576 -12.89 -18.56 13.33
CA TRP A 576 -11.55 -17.99 13.14
C TRP A 576 -11.39 -16.60 13.78
N ASN A 577 -12.51 -15.97 14.16
CA ASN A 577 -12.55 -14.69 14.86
C ASN A 577 -12.69 -14.92 16.36
N ASN A 578 -11.60 -14.66 17.08
CA ASN A 578 -11.43 -15.02 18.47
C ASN A 578 -12.17 -14.10 19.46
N VAL A 579 -13.44 -13.80 19.19
CA VAL A 579 -14.30 -13.00 20.09
C VAL A 579 -14.36 -13.65 21.47
N TYR A 580 -14.44 -14.99 21.51
CA TYR A 580 -14.47 -15.74 22.76
C TYR A 580 -13.26 -15.43 23.65
N THR A 581 -12.02 -15.68 23.21
CA THR A 581 -10.85 -15.43 24.08
C THR A 581 -10.63 -13.95 24.35
N LYS A 582 -10.93 -13.07 23.37
CA LYS A 582 -10.87 -11.62 23.57
C LYS A 582 -11.81 -11.17 24.69
N LEU A 583 -13.04 -11.66 24.72
CA LEU A 583 -14.00 -11.37 25.79
C LEU A 583 -13.52 -11.91 27.14
N LEU A 584 -12.95 -13.12 27.19
CA LEU A 584 -12.43 -13.67 28.42
C LEU A 584 -11.28 -12.83 28.99
N ILE A 585 -10.40 -12.31 28.13
CA ILE A 585 -9.31 -11.42 28.55
C ILE A 585 -9.85 -10.07 29.02
N GLN A 586 -10.77 -9.47 28.26
CA GLN A 586 -11.35 -8.16 28.56
C GLN A 586 -12.10 -8.15 29.90
N GLU A 587 -12.89 -9.19 30.18
CA GLU A 587 -13.67 -9.31 31.42
C GLU A 587 -12.93 -10.08 32.53
N LYS A 588 -11.65 -10.45 32.31
CA LYS A 588 -10.77 -11.16 33.27
C LYS A 588 -11.29 -12.53 33.73
N GLU A 589 -11.97 -13.25 32.83
CA GLU A 589 -12.47 -14.61 33.02
C GLU A 589 -11.36 -15.66 32.82
N PHE A 590 -10.26 -15.54 33.59
CA PHE A 590 -9.06 -16.33 33.41
C PHE A 590 -9.25 -17.84 33.71
N ASP A 591 -10.20 -18.20 34.58
CA ASP A 591 -10.56 -19.60 34.84
C ASP A 591 -11.15 -20.29 33.59
N ARG A 592 -12.02 -19.58 32.85
CA ARG A 592 -12.59 -20.07 31.59
C ARG A 592 -11.52 -20.09 30.49
N LEU A 593 -10.63 -19.08 30.45
CA LEU A 593 -9.52 -19.04 29.50
C LEU A 593 -8.56 -20.22 29.73
N LEU A 594 -8.27 -20.57 30.99
CA LEU A 594 -7.47 -21.74 31.31
C LEU A 594 -8.10 -23.03 30.79
N LYS A 595 -9.41 -23.24 30.97
CA LYS A 595 -10.13 -24.41 30.43
C LYS A 595 -10.05 -24.48 28.91
N TYR A 596 -10.18 -23.34 28.24
CA TYR A 596 -10.03 -23.24 26.78
C TYR A 596 -8.63 -23.69 26.34
N VAL A 597 -7.59 -23.17 26.97
CA VAL A 597 -6.20 -23.51 26.64
C VAL A 597 -5.86 -24.96 27.01
N GLN A 598 -6.49 -25.54 28.05
CA GLN A 598 -6.37 -26.97 28.36
C GLN A 598 -6.97 -27.85 27.26
N LYS A 599 -8.10 -27.43 26.66
CA LYS A 599 -8.72 -28.12 25.52
C LYS A 599 -7.90 -27.97 24.24
N TYR A 600 -7.24 -26.82 24.06
CA TYR A 600 -6.40 -26.53 22.90
C TYR A 600 -4.97 -26.11 23.31
N PRO A 601 -4.10 -27.07 23.70
CA PRO A 601 -2.78 -26.76 24.26
C PRO A 601 -1.85 -25.90 23.39
N ARG A 602 -2.07 -25.85 22.07
CA ARG A 602 -1.28 -25.00 21.15
C ARG A 602 -1.45 -23.50 21.41
N GLU A 603 -2.61 -23.11 21.94
CA GLU A 603 -2.97 -21.71 22.20
C GLU A 603 -2.25 -21.15 23.45
N ILE A 604 -1.57 -22.01 24.22
CA ILE A 604 -0.84 -21.59 25.43
C ILE A 604 0.23 -20.54 25.11
N GLU A 605 0.85 -20.59 23.93
CA GLU A 605 1.88 -19.64 23.54
C GLU A 605 1.38 -18.20 23.42
N GLU A 606 0.08 -18.03 23.10
CA GLU A 606 -0.57 -16.72 22.99
C GLU A 606 -1.10 -16.27 24.37
N TYR A 607 -1.75 -17.17 25.11
CA TYR A 607 -2.53 -16.79 26.30
C TYR A 607 -1.80 -16.90 27.64
N TYR A 608 -0.62 -17.52 27.70
CA TYR A 608 0.10 -17.68 28.97
C TYR A 608 0.31 -16.38 29.76
N PRO A 609 0.59 -15.19 29.16
CA PRO A 609 0.87 -13.98 29.94
C PRO A 609 -0.31 -13.56 30.83
N HIS A 610 -1.54 -13.80 30.36
CA HIS A 610 -2.76 -13.48 31.10
C HIS A 610 -3.04 -14.48 32.23
N LEU A 611 -2.52 -15.71 32.13
CA LEU A 611 -2.78 -16.80 33.07
C LEU A 611 -1.72 -16.94 34.18
N LEU A 612 -0.58 -16.25 34.07
CA LEU A 612 0.51 -16.34 35.07
C LEU A 612 0.05 -15.90 36.47
N ALA A 613 -0.79 -14.85 36.53
CA ALA A 613 -1.32 -14.28 37.76
C ALA A 613 -2.48 -15.14 38.31
N GLY A 614 -2.18 -16.37 38.72
CA GLY A 614 -3.16 -17.27 39.37
C GLY A 614 -3.04 -18.74 38.97
N HIS A 615 -2.49 -19.05 37.79
CA HIS A 615 -2.49 -20.40 37.22
C HIS A 615 -1.11 -20.87 36.72
N LEU A 616 -0.02 -20.42 37.35
CA LEU A 616 1.34 -20.74 36.91
C LEU A 616 1.60 -22.25 36.81
N GLN A 617 1.10 -23.04 37.78
CA GLN A 617 1.34 -24.49 37.78
C GLN A 617 0.65 -25.18 36.61
N GLU A 618 -0.58 -24.77 36.30
CA GLU A 618 -1.39 -25.28 35.21
C GLU A 618 -0.81 -24.86 33.86
N VAL A 619 -0.37 -23.59 33.73
CA VAL A 619 0.34 -23.09 32.54
C VAL A 619 1.60 -23.92 32.26
N VAL A 620 2.41 -24.20 33.29
CA VAL A 620 3.61 -25.05 33.14
C VAL A 620 3.25 -26.46 32.69
N ALA A 621 2.21 -27.06 33.28
CA ALA A 621 1.76 -28.40 32.91
C ALA A 621 1.29 -28.47 31.44
N ILE A 622 0.56 -27.45 30.98
CA ILE A 622 0.10 -27.35 29.59
C ILE A 622 1.28 -27.20 28.64
N PHE A 623 2.23 -26.28 28.92
CA PHE A 623 3.45 -26.15 28.14
C PHE A 623 4.21 -27.46 28.03
N GLN A 624 4.43 -28.15 29.15
CA GLN A 624 5.15 -29.43 29.15
C GLN A 624 4.42 -30.51 28.33
N SER A 625 3.10 -30.56 28.40
CA SER A 625 2.29 -31.48 27.58
C SER A 625 2.40 -31.14 26.09
N TYR A 626 2.24 -29.86 25.75
CA TYR A 626 2.30 -29.37 24.37
C TYR A 626 3.68 -29.57 23.74
N ILE A 627 4.75 -29.22 24.44
CA ILE A 627 6.14 -29.44 24.00
C ILE A 627 6.39 -30.93 23.69
N LYS A 628 5.91 -31.84 24.54
CA LYS A 628 6.04 -33.29 24.31
C LYS A 628 5.27 -33.75 23.06
N GLN A 629 4.04 -33.27 22.86
CA GLN A 629 3.22 -33.60 21.69
C GLN A 629 3.86 -33.08 20.40
N SER A 630 4.27 -31.80 20.38
CA SER A 630 4.94 -31.17 19.24
C SER A 630 6.27 -31.86 18.91
N ALA A 631 7.07 -32.22 19.91
CA ALA A 631 8.33 -32.96 19.72
C ALA A 631 8.10 -34.36 19.11
N ALA A 632 7.04 -35.06 19.52
CA ALA A 632 6.73 -36.39 18.99
C ALA A 632 6.37 -36.34 17.49
N GLY A 633 5.56 -35.36 17.08
CA GLY A 633 5.13 -35.16 15.69
C GLY A 633 6.17 -34.49 14.77
N SER A 634 7.25 -33.94 15.32
CA SER A 634 8.29 -33.24 14.56
C SER A 634 9.22 -34.19 13.81
N SER A 635 9.48 -33.88 12.53
CA SER A 635 10.37 -34.66 11.64
C SER A 635 11.39 -33.81 10.88
N THR A 636 11.16 -32.50 10.74
CA THR A 636 12.02 -31.58 10.00
C THR A 636 12.78 -30.64 10.94
N ARG A 637 13.87 -30.06 10.45
CA ARG A 637 14.67 -29.08 11.22
C ARG A 637 13.85 -27.83 11.60
N ASN A 638 12.91 -27.43 10.74
CA ASN A 638 12.01 -26.31 11.04
C ASN A 638 11.08 -26.64 12.24
N HIS A 639 10.47 -27.83 12.25
CA HIS A 639 9.62 -28.25 13.39
C HIS A 639 10.41 -28.32 14.71
N TYR A 640 11.68 -28.76 14.67
CA TYR A 640 12.54 -28.75 15.85
C TYR A 640 12.82 -27.34 16.38
N ARG A 641 13.04 -26.36 15.49
CA ARG A 641 13.19 -24.95 15.87
C ARG A 641 11.92 -24.39 16.52
N GLN A 642 10.74 -24.75 16.00
CA GLN A 642 9.47 -24.37 16.62
C GLN A 642 9.35 -24.92 18.05
N VAL A 643 9.68 -26.19 18.28
CA VAL A 643 9.70 -26.78 19.64
C VAL A 643 10.66 -26.03 20.56
N CYS A 644 11.85 -25.66 20.08
CA CYS A 644 12.78 -24.83 20.85
C CYS A 644 12.20 -23.45 21.16
N GLY A 645 11.49 -22.81 20.21
CA GLY A 645 10.73 -21.58 20.44
C GLY A 645 9.70 -21.71 21.57
N THR A 646 8.91 -22.79 21.58
CA THR A 646 7.97 -23.08 22.67
C THR A 646 8.69 -23.23 24.02
N ILE A 647 9.87 -23.86 24.08
CA ILE A 647 10.66 -23.98 25.31
C ILE A 647 11.19 -22.61 25.78
N ARG A 648 11.55 -21.69 24.88
CA ARG A 648 11.90 -20.30 25.24
C ARG A 648 10.71 -19.57 25.86
N LYS A 649 9.49 -19.79 25.37
CA LYS A 649 8.26 -19.23 25.97
C LYS A 649 7.99 -19.83 27.35
N LEU A 650 8.20 -21.14 27.54
CA LEU A 650 8.17 -21.77 28.87
C LEU A 650 9.20 -21.15 29.83
N ARG A 651 10.40 -20.83 29.35
CA ARG A 651 11.42 -20.11 30.14
C ARG A 651 10.91 -18.75 30.61
N LYS A 652 10.26 -17.98 29.74
CA LYS A 652 9.64 -16.69 30.11
C LYS A 652 8.53 -16.87 31.15
N ALA A 653 7.72 -17.93 31.02
CA ALA A 653 6.59 -18.19 31.91
C ALA A 653 7.00 -18.66 33.31
N ALA A 654 7.99 -19.56 33.43
CA ALA A 654 8.28 -20.29 34.67
C ALA A 654 9.78 -20.34 35.07
N GLY A 655 10.65 -19.68 34.31
CA GLY A 655 12.09 -19.58 34.59
C GLY A 655 12.94 -20.67 33.94
N SER A 656 14.26 -20.45 33.96
CA SER A 656 15.26 -21.29 33.26
C SER A 656 15.27 -22.74 33.75
N ALA A 657 15.15 -22.98 35.05
CA ALA A 657 15.19 -24.33 35.61
C ALA A 657 14.11 -25.28 35.01
N THR A 658 12.89 -24.77 34.82
CA THR A 658 11.79 -25.55 34.24
C THR A 658 11.98 -25.78 32.74
N ALA A 659 12.52 -24.80 32.02
CA ALA A 659 12.81 -24.90 30.59
C ALA A 659 13.98 -25.84 30.29
N GLU A 660 15.06 -25.77 31.08
CA GLU A 660 16.19 -26.70 31.02
C GLU A 660 15.75 -28.14 31.29
N GLN A 661 14.89 -28.35 32.30
CA GLN A 661 14.33 -29.66 32.59
C GLN A 661 13.54 -30.22 31.39
N ALA A 662 12.74 -29.39 30.72
CA ALA A 662 12.01 -29.80 29.52
C ALA A 662 12.95 -30.16 28.36
N ALA A 663 13.98 -29.34 28.11
CA ALA A 663 14.98 -29.60 27.07
C ALA A 663 15.79 -30.88 27.35
N HIS A 664 16.27 -31.07 28.58
CA HIS A 664 16.98 -32.30 28.98
C HIS A 664 16.09 -33.55 28.88
N SER A 665 14.80 -33.44 29.22
CA SER A 665 13.85 -34.55 29.05
C SER A 665 13.69 -34.95 27.58
N LEU A 666 13.70 -33.99 26.65
CA LEU A 666 13.63 -34.28 25.21
C LEU A 666 14.94 -34.85 24.66
N LEU A 667 16.09 -34.36 25.11
CA LEU A 667 17.40 -34.93 24.76
C LEU A 667 17.50 -36.41 25.16
N ALA A 668 16.98 -36.77 26.33
CA ALA A 668 16.92 -38.16 26.80
C ALA A 668 15.92 -39.02 26.00
N ALA A 669 14.76 -38.44 25.63
CA ALA A 669 13.70 -39.16 24.92
C ALA A 669 14.02 -39.44 23.43
N TYR A 670 14.84 -38.60 22.79
CA TYR A 670 15.12 -38.69 21.34
C TYR A 670 16.63 -38.82 21.02
N PRO A 671 17.32 -39.88 21.48
CA PRO A 671 18.77 -40.03 21.27
C PRO A 671 19.18 -40.18 19.80
N ASN A 672 18.27 -40.71 18.96
CA ASN A 672 18.49 -41.02 17.55
C ASN A 672 18.06 -39.90 16.57
N ARG A 673 17.81 -38.67 17.07
CA ARG A 673 17.46 -37.50 16.23
C ARG A 673 18.57 -36.45 16.28
N PRO A 674 19.67 -36.59 15.50
CA PRO A 674 20.85 -35.74 15.63
C PRO A 674 20.57 -34.25 15.35
N ALA A 675 19.75 -33.93 14.34
CA ALA A 675 19.36 -32.55 14.05
C ALA A 675 18.54 -31.91 15.18
N PHE A 676 17.67 -32.67 15.86
CA PHE A 676 16.91 -32.15 17.00
C PHE A 676 17.82 -31.90 18.21
N ARG A 677 18.78 -32.80 18.45
CA ARG A 677 19.77 -32.66 19.51
C ARG A 677 20.66 -31.43 19.30
N ASP A 678 21.07 -31.13 18.06
CA ASP A 678 21.81 -29.91 17.72
C ASP A 678 21.01 -28.65 18.13
N GLU A 679 19.74 -28.56 17.72
CA GLU A 679 18.88 -27.42 18.08
C GLU A 679 18.62 -27.31 19.60
N LEU A 680 18.40 -28.43 20.30
CA LEU A 680 18.22 -28.44 21.77
C LEU A 680 19.51 -28.09 22.54
N THR A 681 20.68 -28.48 22.02
CA THR A 681 21.97 -28.17 22.65
C THR A 681 22.29 -26.68 22.50
N LYS A 682 22.09 -26.11 21.30
CA LYS A 682 22.20 -24.66 21.08
C LYS A 682 21.25 -23.87 21.97
N LEU A 683 20.03 -24.38 22.15
CA LEU A 683 19.05 -23.77 23.06
C LEU A 683 19.58 -23.75 24.51
N LEU A 684 20.11 -24.86 25.01
CA LEU A 684 20.69 -24.94 26.36
C LEU A 684 21.94 -24.06 26.52
N GLU A 685 22.75 -23.89 25.47
CA GLU A 685 23.90 -22.97 25.47
C GLU A 685 23.47 -21.49 25.50
N SER A 686 22.24 -21.19 25.07
CA SER A 686 21.65 -19.84 25.08
C SER A 686 20.90 -19.50 26.38
N PHE A 687 20.76 -20.47 27.28
CA PHE A 687 20.11 -20.32 28.60
C PHE A 687 21.15 -19.96 29.64
#